data_AF-A0A352MGP8-F1
#
_entry.id   AF-A0A352MGP8-F1
#
_cell.length_a   1.000
_cell.length_b   1.000
_cell.length_c   1.000
_cell.angle_alpha   90.00
_cell.angle_beta   90.00
_cell.angle_gamma   90.00
#
_symmetry.space_group_name_H-M   'P 1'
#
loop_
_entity.id
_entity.type
_entity.pdbx_description
1 polymer ?
#
loop_
_entity_poly.entity_id
_entity_poly.type
_entity_poly.pdbx_seq_one_letter_code
_entity_poly.pdbx_strand_id
1 'polypeptide(L)'
;MKAIVKYLRVASFCILSGCSVQQNSEEVSDPVEFVNPLMGTDSEFRLSTGNTYPAVALPWGMNFWTPQTRNINNGWAYTYDDFKIQGIKQTHQPSPWINDYGAFSLMALTGSLKVGGEERASWFSHKAEIAKPYYYSVYLADYDVTAEVTPTERTALFRFTFPACDSSYILLDAFDKGSMVKIFPSERKVIGYCRNNHGGVPENFRNYIVITFDKDFSSAHTWNGTSINMNDLGEEGDHVGAVLGFRTSRGEKIIARVASSFISHEQALLNLQNEAGEKDFETVCDEARAEWNRQMNRIRVEGGTDDQIRTFYSCLYRTLLFPRKFFEINAKKEIVHYSPYNGEVLPGYMFTDNGFWDTFRSLFPFLTLMFPELDSQIMEGLVNTYNESGWLPEWASPGHRDCMIGSNSASLIADAYLKGIRGYNIETLYKAIMKNTDSVGPVSSVGRLGAKYYNDLGYVPYNAGINENAARTLEYAYADFCIARLAESLGRPSAEIEKFEKRAMNYKNVFDPGRKLMRGRNLDGSFQSPFSPFKWGDAFTEGNSWHYTWSVFQDIEGLIDLMGGKDYFTAKLDSVFEVPPVFDYSYYGQVIHEIREMQIMNMGNYAHGNQPVQHMIYLYNYAGQPWKTQHHVRDVMDKLYNYLPDGYCGDEDNGQTSAWYVFSTLGFYPVTPGTDEYVFGSPLFKKAELEFENGKKLTIDAPGNSKENIYVRDIKMNGKTLMRNYITHSELQSGGKLLFYMQKFPDKNRGTSEDAFPFSMSRK
;
A
#
# COMPACT_ATOMS: atom_id res chain seq x y z
N MET A 1 -8.35 89.44 -23.62
CA MET A 1 -8.96 89.31 -24.96
C MET A 1 -10.15 88.33 -24.87
N LYS A 2 -11.14 88.45 -25.75
CA LYS A 2 -12.40 87.64 -25.86
C LYS A 2 -12.11 86.11 -25.91
N ALA A 3 -12.98 85.14 -25.58
CA ALA A 3 -14.31 85.03 -24.94
C ALA A 3 -14.51 83.56 -24.46
N ILE A 4 -15.11 83.27 -23.30
CA ILE A 4 -16.50 82.78 -23.07
C ILE A 4 -17.08 81.81 -24.13
N VAL A 5 -17.22 80.51 -23.78
CA VAL A 5 -18.40 79.58 -23.91
C VAL A 5 -18.09 78.37 -22.99
N LYS A 6 -18.73 78.13 -21.81
CA LYS A 6 -20.09 77.63 -21.52
C LYS A 6 -20.32 76.17 -21.99
N TYR A 7 -19.93 75.16 -21.21
CA TYR A 7 -20.76 74.27 -20.36
C TYR A 7 -19.92 72.98 -20.11
N LEU A 8 -20.20 72.02 -19.21
CA LEU A 8 -21.25 71.78 -18.20
C LEU A 8 -20.61 71.03 -17.00
N ARG A 9 -21.29 70.85 -15.86
CA ARG A 9 -20.87 69.95 -14.77
C ARG A 9 -21.66 68.64 -14.79
N VAL A 10 -20.98 67.51 -14.86
CA VAL A 10 -21.48 66.20 -14.37
C VAL A 10 -20.37 65.61 -13.50
N ALA A 11 -20.64 65.49 -12.20
CA ALA A 11 -19.73 64.82 -11.28
C ALA A 11 -20.12 63.34 -11.21
N SER A 12 -19.38 62.49 -11.92
CA SER A 12 -19.54 61.04 -11.80
C SER A 12 -18.92 60.55 -10.50
N PHE A 13 -19.76 60.04 -9.60
CA PHE A 13 -19.35 59.39 -8.36
C PHE A 13 -18.82 57.99 -8.72
N CYS A 14 -17.50 57.82 -8.84
CA CYS A 14 -16.90 56.50 -9.05
C CYS A 14 -17.01 55.67 -7.77
N ILE A 15 -18.07 54.85 -7.68
CA ILE A 15 -18.16 53.79 -6.68
C ILE A 15 -17.09 52.75 -7.03
N LEU A 16 -16.07 52.64 -6.17
CA LEU A 16 -15.09 51.57 -6.19
C LEU A 16 -15.75 50.27 -5.72
N SER A 17 -16.46 49.61 -6.63
CA SER A 17 -16.86 48.21 -6.45
C SER A 17 -15.61 47.35 -6.44
N GLY A 18 -15.13 47.02 -5.24
CA GLY A 18 -14.02 46.09 -5.08
C GLY A 18 -14.42 44.71 -5.60
N CYS A 19 -13.91 44.32 -6.77
CA CYS A 19 -13.94 42.94 -7.21
C CYS A 19 -13.07 42.10 -6.28
N SER A 20 -13.66 41.59 -5.21
CA SER A 20 -13.15 40.39 -4.56
C SER A 20 -13.17 39.27 -5.60
N VAL A 21 -12.00 38.93 -6.14
CA VAL A 21 -11.84 37.68 -6.87
C VAL A 21 -12.05 36.57 -5.86
N GLN A 22 -13.28 36.06 -5.78
CA GLN A 22 -13.51 34.74 -5.23
C GLN A 22 -12.70 33.79 -6.10
N GLN A 23 -11.61 33.27 -5.54
CA GLN A 23 -11.13 31.95 -5.94
C GLN A 23 -12.28 31.00 -5.62
N ASN A 24 -13.15 30.77 -6.60
CA ASN A 24 -13.88 29.51 -6.65
C ASN A 24 -12.79 28.44 -6.73
N SER A 25 -12.65 27.66 -5.66
CA SER A 25 -11.91 26.41 -5.73
C SER A 25 -12.61 25.57 -6.80
N GLU A 26 -11.95 25.34 -7.92
CA GLU A 26 -12.48 24.48 -8.97
C GLU A 26 -12.69 23.09 -8.37
N GLU A 27 -13.89 22.55 -8.56
CA GLU A 27 -14.27 21.23 -8.06
C GLU A 27 -13.41 20.17 -8.75
N VAL A 28 -12.76 19.30 -7.97
CA VAL A 28 -11.91 18.22 -8.51
C VAL A 28 -12.80 17.21 -9.25
N SER A 29 -12.93 17.39 -10.56
CA SER A 29 -13.79 16.60 -11.44
C SER A 29 -13.14 15.32 -11.95
N ASP A 30 -11.81 15.29 -12.01
CA ASP A 30 -10.98 14.21 -12.58
C ASP A 30 -9.81 13.91 -11.62
N PRO A 31 -10.08 13.36 -10.41
CA PRO A 31 -9.07 13.19 -9.36
C PRO A 31 -7.87 12.33 -9.79
N VAL A 32 -8.03 11.39 -10.74
CA VAL A 32 -6.91 10.57 -11.24
C VAL A 32 -5.85 11.40 -11.97
N GLU A 33 -6.16 12.61 -12.44
CA GLU A 33 -5.16 13.51 -13.06
C GLU A 33 -4.13 14.08 -12.08
N PHE A 34 -4.47 14.15 -10.79
CA PHE A 34 -3.57 14.61 -9.73
C PHE A 34 -2.59 13.53 -9.28
N VAL A 35 -2.83 12.26 -9.66
CA VAL A 35 -1.96 11.13 -9.33
C VAL A 35 -0.64 11.22 -10.08
N ASN A 36 0.46 11.01 -9.36
CA ASN A 36 1.77 10.74 -9.93
C ASN A 36 2.20 9.28 -9.61
N PRO A 37 2.08 8.34 -10.56
CA PRO A 37 2.60 6.97 -10.39
C PRO A 37 4.12 6.89 -10.22
N LEU A 38 4.86 7.96 -10.54
CA LEU A 38 6.30 8.05 -10.30
C LEU A 38 6.64 8.43 -8.85
N MET A 39 5.66 8.78 -8.01
CA MET A 39 5.90 9.09 -6.60
C MET A 39 6.49 7.86 -5.87
N GLY A 40 7.70 8.04 -5.35
CA GLY A 40 8.51 7.02 -4.69
C GLY A 40 9.37 6.14 -5.63
N THR A 41 9.58 6.55 -6.88
CA THR A 41 10.41 5.80 -7.86
C THR A 41 11.87 6.28 -7.91
N ASP A 42 12.21 7.40 -7.29
CA ASP A 42 13.60 7.86 -7.14
C ASP A 42 14.21 7.27 -5.86
N SER A 43 14.26 5.94 -5.81
CA SER A 43 14.68 5.14 -4.66
C SER A 43 15.79 4.16 -5.03
N GLU A 44 16.67 3.90 -4.06
CA GLU A 44 17.84 3.03 -4.19
C GLU A 44 17.93 2.10 -2.97
N PHE A 45 18.61 0.95 -3.09
CA PHE A 45 18.78 -0.03 -2.00
C PHE A 45 19.27 0.58 -0.67
N ARG A 46 20.00 1.70 -0.71
CA ARG A 46 20.63 2.33 0.46
C ARG A 46 19.78 3.41 1.13
N LEU A 47 18.73 3.89 0.45
CA LEU A 47 17.86 4.95 0.90
C LEU A 47 16.57 4.87 0.10
N SER A 48 15.48 4.49 0.76
CA SER A 48 14.16 4.57 0.17
C SER A 48 13.61 5.99 0.24
N THR A 49 12.86 6.33 -0.81
CA THR A 49 11.94 7.47 -0.88
C THR A 49 10.55 6.99 -1.29
N GLY A 50 10.30 5.68 -1.17
CA GLY A 50 9.05 4.98 -1.48
C GLY A 50 9.24 3.57 -2.06
N ASN A 51 10.39 3.28 -2.69
CA ASN A 51 10.72 1.99 -3.32
C ASN A 51 9.62 1.46 -4.27
N THR A 52 8.94 2.36 -4.96
CA THR A 52 7.81 2.05 -5.83
C THR A 52 8.21 1.88 -7.29
N TYR A 53 7.27 1.42 -8.10
CA TYR A 53 7.29 1.50 -9.55
C TYR A 53 5.97 2.13 -10.06
N PRO A 54 5.92 2.70 -11.27
CA PRO A 54 4.69 3.25 -11.85
C PRO A 54 3.76 2.11 -12.30
N ALA A 55 2.88 1.68 -11.40
CA ALA A 55 1.94 0.59 -11.65
C ALA A 55 0.73 1.06 -12.48
N VAL A 56 0.74 0.75 -13.77
CA VAL A 56 -0.37 0.94 -14.70
C VAL A 56 -1.33 -0.24 -14.52
N ALA A 57 -2.46 0.01 -13.88
CA ALA A 57 -3.38 -1.00 -13.39
C ALA A 57 -4.78 -0.44 -13.20
N LEU A 58 -5.79 -1.31 -13.03
CA LEU A 58 -7.04 -0.93 -12.35
C LEU A 58 -6.90 -1.12 -10.83
N PRO A 59 -7.78 -0.50 -10.02
CA PRO A 59 -7.86 -0.74 -8.58
C PRO A 59 -7.90 -2.24 -8.24
N TRP A 60 -6.95 -2.70 -7.45
CA TRP A 60 -6.71 -4.10 -7.07
C TRP A 60 -6.62 -5.09 -8.25
N GLY A 61 -6.25 -4.61 -9.44
CA GLY A 61 -6.13 -5.43 -10.65
C GLY A 61 -5.19 -6.63 -10.46
N MET A 62 -5.53 -7.76 -11.06
CA MET A 62 -4.71 -8.98 -10.98
C MET A 62 -3.34 -8.75 -11.60
N ASN A 63 -3.28 -8.12 -12.77
CA ASN A 63 -2.04 -7.93 -13.53
C ASN A 63 -1.69 -6.44 -13.60
N PHE A 64 -0.55 -6.03 -13.03
CA PHE A 64 -0.05 -4.67 -13.19
C PHE A 64 0.94 -4.59 -14.36
N TRP A 65 1.06 -3.40 -14.96
CA TRP A 65 2.02 -3.11 -16.01
C TRP A 65 2.96 -1.98 -15.60
N THR A 66 4.24 -2.09 -15.92
CA THR A 66 5.23 -1.04 -15.64
C THR A 66 6.34 -1.02 -16.69
N PRO A 67 6.90 0.14 -17.09
CA PRO A 67 8.23 0.18 -17.69
C PRO A 67 9.25 -0.54 -16.81
N GLN A 68 10.22 -1.20 -17.43
CA GLN A 68 11.35 -1.85 -16.77
C GLN A 68 12.67 -1.21 -17.26
N THR A 69 13.46 -0.66 -16.35
CA THR A 69 14.76 -0.02 -16.64
C THR A 69 15.94 -0.93 -16.34
N ARG A 70 15.86 -1.73 -15.27
CA ARG A 70 16.92 -2.65 -14.82
C ARG A 70 16.71 -4.07 -15.35
N ASN A 71 17.73 -4.92 -15.18
CA ASN A 71 17.70 -6.31 -15.65
C ASN A 71 16.62 -7.14 -14.92
N ILE A 72 16.18 -8.24 -15.54
CA ILE A 72 15.21 -9.17 -14.93
C ILE A 72 15.67 -9.69 -13.56
N ASN A 73 14.72 -10.01 -12.68
CA ASN A 73 14.92 -10.36 -11.26
C ASN A 73 15.53 -9.25 -10.37
N ASN A 74 15.84 -8.05 -10.88
CA ASN A 74 16.12 -6.91 -10.01
C ASN A 74 14.81 -6.37 -9.39
N GLY A 75 14.74 -6.28 -8.06
CA GLY A 75 13.59 -5.74 -7.35
C GLY A 75 13.32 -4.26 -7.67
N TRP A 76 14.37 -3.48 -7.95
CA TRP A 76 14.24 -2.13 -8.52
C TRP A 76 13.99 -2.23 -10.02
N ALA A 77 12.82 -2.76 -10.41
CA ALA A 77 12.47 -2.99 -11.80
C ALA A 77 12.42 -1.68 -12.62
N TYR A 78 12.03 -0.58 -11.97
CA TYR A 78 12.08 0.79 -12.47
C TYR A 78 12.72 1.67 -11.40
N THR A 79 13.60 2.60 -11.80
CA THR A 79 14.04 3.72 -10.95
C THR A 79 14.07 5.00 -11.78
N TYR A 80 13.70 6.14 -11.18
CA TYR A 80 13.62 7.42 -11.89
C TYR A 80 14.95 7.81 -12.55
N ASP A 81 16.07 7.69 -11.85
CA ASP A 81 17.40 8.08 -12.34
C ASP A 81 18.00 7.15 -13.43
N ASP A 82 17.30 6.09 -13.86
CA ASP A 82 17.77 5.23 -14.95
C ASP A 82 17.42 5.81 -16.33
N PHE A 83 18.37 5.78 -17.26
CA PHE A 83 18.21 6.43 -18.57
C PHE A 83 17.67 5.55 -19.70
N LYS A 84 17.40 4.26 -19.44
CA LYS A 84 17.03 3.28 -20.46
C LYS A 84 15.87 2.38 -20.04
N ILE A 85 15.04 1.98 -21.01
CA ILE A 85 13.96 0.99 -20.84
C ILE A 85 14.29 -0.28 -21.64
N GLN A 86 14.16 -1.44 -21.00
CA GLN A 86 14.37 -2.78 -21.57
C GLN A 86 13.08 -3.45 -22.07
N GLY A 87 11.93 -2.92 -21.66
CA GLY A 87 10.60 -3.38 -22.02
C GLY A 87 9.53 -2.78 -21.11
N ILE A 88 8.26 -3.04 -21.43
CA ILE A 88 7.13 -2.82 -20.52
C ILE A 88 6.68 -4.21 -20.04
N LYS A 89 6.64 -4.37 -18.73
CA LYS A 89 6.59 -5.63 -17.99
C LYS A 89 5.22 -5.83 -17.34
N GLN A 90 4.63 -7.02 -17.46
CA GLN A 90 3.57 -7.47 -16.56
C GLN A 90 4.23 -7.89 -15.23
N THR A 91 3.75 -7.34 -14.11
CA THR A 91 4.38 -7.51 -12.79
C THR A 91 3.33 -7.75 -11.71
N HIS A 92 3.70 -8.47 -10.66
CA HIS A 92 2.88 -8.70 -9.46
C HIS A 92 3.56 -8.17 -8.19
N GLN A 93 4.89 -8.01 -8.23
CA GLN A 93 5.77 -7.52 -7.17
C GLN A 93 5.13 -6.54 -6.16
N PRO A 94 5.01 -6.91 -4.87
CA PRO A 94 4.58 -5.98 -3.82
C PRO A 94 5.66 -5.00 -3.36
N SER A 95 6.93 -5.39 -3.36
CA SER A 95 8.08 -4.56 -2.96
C SER A 95 9.37 -5.07 -3.61
N PRO A 96 10.45 -4.26 -3.73
CA PRO A 96 11.72 -4.73 -4.28
C PRO A 96 12.34 -5.87 -3.44
N TRP A 97 12.06 -5.91 -2.14
CA TRP A 97 12.55 -6.91 -1.19
C TRP A 97 11.90 -8.29 -1.38
N ILE A 98 10.60 -8.31 -1.61
CA ILE A 98 9.81 -9.53 -1.86
C ILE A 98 10.01 -10.01 -3.31
N ASN A 99 10.28 -9.07 -4.23
CA ASN A 99 10.50 -9.30 -5.64
C ASN A 99 9.27 -9.94 -6.34
N ASP A 100 9.41 -10.35 -7.59
CA ASP A 100 8.29 -10.61 -8.49
C ASP A 100 8.03 -12.10 -8.77
N TYR A 101 6.87 -12.39 -9.37
CA TYR A 101 6.50 -13.71 -9.89
C TYR A 101 5.62 -13.60 -11.14
N GLY A 102 5.61 -14.63 -12.00
CA GLY A 102 4.71 -14.71 -13.16
C GLY A 102 4.83 -13.52 -14.11
N ALA A 103 6.05 -13.06 -14.34
CA ALA A 103 6.33 -11.80 -15.03
C ALA A 103 6.90 -12.04 -16.43
N PHE A 104 6.50 -11.20 -17.36
CA PHE A 104 7.01 -11.18 -18.74
C PHE A 104 7.03 -9.74 -19.25
N SER A 105 7.70 -9.47 -20.38
CA SER A 105 7.72 -8.10 -20.95
C SER A 105 7.58 -8.07 -22.46
N LEU A 106 7.08 -6.93 -22.96
CA LEU A 106 7.08 -6.57 -24.37
C LEU A 106 8.06 -5.42 -24.64
N MET A 107 8.79 -5.51 -25.74
CA MET A 107 9.68 -4.44 -26.20
C MET A 107 9.60 -4.29 -27.71
N ALA A 108 9.46 -3.06 -28.20
CA ALA A 108 9.45 -2.75 -29.62
C ALA A 108 10.78 -2.13 -30.05
N LEU A 109 11.28 -2.53 -31.23
CA LEU A 109 12.56 -2.07 -31.77
C LEU A 109 12.56 -2.02 -33.29
N THR A 110 13.56 -1.34 -33.86
CA THR A 110 13.75 -1.20 -35.31
C THR A 110 15.21 -1.49 -35.71
N GLY A 111 15.42 -1.87 -36.97
CA GLY A 111 16.74 -2.11 -37.52
C GLY A 111 17.30 -3.48 -37.13
N SER A 112 18.41 -3.50 -36.38
CA SER A 112 19.06 -4.75 -35.97
C SER A 112 18.27 -5.45 -34.86
N LEU A 113 17.89 -6.71 -35.06
CA LEU A 113 17.28 -7.54 -34.02
C LEU A 113 18.27 -7.80 -32.88
N LYS A 114 17.86 -7.50 -31.65
CA LYS A 114 18.60 -7.74 -30.40
C LYS A 114 17.63 -8.31 -29.36
N VAL A 115 18.01 -9.36 -28.65
CA VAL A 115 17.11 -10.02 -27.67
C VAL A 115 17.56 -9.87 -26.22
N GLY A 116 18.86 -9.72 -25.96
CA GLY A 116 19.39 -9.50 -24.60
C GLY A 116 18.93 -8.16 -24.01
N GLY A 117 18.59 -8.15 -22.72
CA GLY A 117 17.97 -7.00 -22.02
C GLY A 117 18.72 -5.67 -22.19
N GLU A 118 20.03 -5.67 -21.90
CA GLU A 118 20.87 -4.47 -22.04
C GLU A 118 21.11 -4.06 -23.50
N GLU A 119 21.16 -5.02 -24.43
CA GLU A 119 21.37 -4.76 -25.85
C GLU A 119 20.14 -4.14 -26.51
N ARG A 120 18.95 -4.66 -26.17
CA ARG A 120 17.66 -4.17 -26.65
C ARG A 120 17.22 -2.87 -25.96
N ALA A 121 17.82 -2.49 -24.83
CA ALA A 121 17.44 -1.32 -24.06
C ALA A 121 17.58 0.00 -24.84
N SER A 122 16.50 0.78 -24.89
CA SER A 122 16.48 2.10 -25.52
C SER A 122 16.66 3.22 -24.51
N TRP A 123 17.43 4.26 -24.85
CA TRP A 123 17.34 5.55 -24.18
C TRP A 123 15.92 6.12 -24.20
N PHE A 124 15.53 6.81 -23.12
CA PHE A 124 14.29 7.58 -23.02
C PHE A 124 14.50 8.87 -22.21
N SER A 125 13.43 9.63 -21.94
CA SER A 125 13.46 10.74 -20.99
C SER A 125 12.07 11.00 -20.42
N HIS A 126 11.96 11.34 -19.14
CA HIS A 126 10.69 11.74 -18.51
C HIS A 126 9.98 12.93 -19.19
N LYS A 127 10.68 13.71 -20.03
CA LYS A 127 10.08 14.77 -20.85
C LYS A 127 9.26 14.25 -22.04
N ALA A 128 9.44 12.98 -22.38
CA ALA A 128 8.73 12.23 -23.42
C ALA A 128 8.16 10.92 -22.87
N GLU A 129 7.81 10.96 -21.58
CA GLU A 129 7.12 9.91 -20.83
C GLU A 129 5.81 10.48 -20.28
N ILE A 130 4.77 9.65 -20.24
CA ILE A 130 3.51 9.95 -19.55
C ILE A 130 3.22 8.74 -18.68
N ALA A 131 3.17 8.94 -17.36
CA ALA A 131 2.76 7.92 -16.40
C ALA A 131 1.44 8.34 -15.74
N LYS A 132 0.39 7.53 -15.94
CA LYS A 132 -0.92 7.63 -15.30
C LYS A 132 -1.36 6.23 -14.84
N PRO A 133 -2.19 6.11 -13.79
CA PRO A 133 -2.68 4.81 -13.32
C PRO A 133 -3.36 3.98 -14.42
N TYR A 134 -4.06 4.64 -15.34
CA TYR A 134 -4.81 4.02 -16.43
C TYR A 134 -4.06 4.01 -17.79
N TYR A 135 -2.91 4.66 -17.92
CA TYR A 135 -2.21 4.82 -19.20
C TYR A 135 -0.73 5.13 -19.01
N TYR A 136 0.12 4.47 -19.79
CA TYR A 136 1.53 4.82 -19.88
C TYR A 136 1.97 4.98 -21.34
N SER A 137 2.89 5.92 -21.57
CA SER A 137 3.47 6.22 -22.87
C SER A 137 4.94 6.57 -22.72
N VAL A 138 5.80 6.07 -23.60
CA VAL A 138 7.20 6.47 -23.67
C VAL A 138 7.74 6.45 -25.09
N TYR A 139 8.59 7.42 -25.41
CA TYR A 139 9.36 7.45 -26.65
C TYR A 139 10.71 6.74 -26.47
N LEU A 140 10.91 5.67 -27.24
CA LEU A 140 12.12 4.84 -27.30
C LEU A 140 13.08 5.42 -28.34
N ALA A 141 13.98 6.29 -27.88
CA ALA A 141 14.81 7.13 -28.75
C ALA A 141 15.79 6.36 -29.66
N ASP A 142 16.27 5.18 -29.26
CA ASP A 142 17.18 4.36 -30.07
C ASP A 142 16.48 3.67 -31.26
N TYR A 143 15.14 3.66 -31.28
CA TYR A 143 14.34 2.96 -32.30
C TYR A 143 13.33 3.84 -33.05
N ASP A 144 13.15 5.11 -32.64
CA ASP A 144 12.10 6.04 -33.14
C ASP A 144 10.68 5.44 -33.00
N VAL A 145 10.42 4.78 -31.85
CA VAL A 145 9.14 4.12 -31.54
C VAL A 145 8.50 4.75 -30.31
N THR A 146 7.22 5.06 -30.36
CA THR A 146 6.42 5.33 -29.16
C THR A 146 5.73 4.04 -28.72
N ALA A 147 5.94 3.62 -27.48
CA ALA A 147 5.28 2.48 -26.85
C ALA A 147 4.25 2.98 -25.83
N GLU A 148 3.02 2.47 -25.92
CA GLU A 148 1.89 2.87 -25.08
C GLU A 148 1.18 1.63 -24.52
N VAL A 149 0.63 1.71 -23.31
CA VAL A 149 -0.16 0.64 -22.68
C VAL A 149 -1.35 1.20 -21.89
N THR A 150 -2.49 0.52 -21.96
CA THR A 150 -3.67 0.75 -21.11
C THR A 150 -4.17 -0.58 -20.53
N PRO A 151 -4.52 -0.67 -19.22
CA PRO A 151 -4.82 -1.92 -18.55
C PRO A 151 -6.33 -2.20 -18.43
N THR A 152 -6.67 -3.45 -18.15
CA THR A 152 -7.92 -3.86 -17.46
C THR A 152 -7.56 -4.55 -16.14
N GLU A 153 -8.40 -5.40 -15.55
CA GLU A 153 -8.00 -6.16 -14.35
C GLU A 153 -6.95 -7.24 -14.65
N ARG A 154 -7.07 -7.92 -15.81
CA ARG A 154 -6.27 -9.10 -16.20
C ARG A 154 -5.63 -8.98 -17.59
N THR A 155 -5.89 -7.89 -18.30
CA THR A 155 -5.49 -7.70 -19.70
C THR A 155 -4.86 -6.31 -19.89
N ALA A 156 -4.26 -6.08 -21.05
CA ALA A 156 -3.87 -4.75 -21.49
C ALA A 156 -3.89 -4.64 -23.02
N LEU A 157 -4.15 -3.45 -23.50
CA LEU A 157 -3.90 -3.08 -24.89
C LEU A 157 -2.58 -2.32 -24.96
N PHE A 158 -1.66 -2.84 -25.76
CA PHE A 158 -0.45 -2.14 -26.18
C PHE A 158 -0.65 -1.49 -27.53
N ARG A 159 -0.04 -0.32 -27.70
CA ARG A 159 0.09 0.35 -28.99
C ARG A 159 1.54 0.73 -29.22
N PHE A 160 2.08 0.30 -30.35
CA PHE A 160 3.42 0.65 -30.80
C PHE A 160 3.31 1.48 -32.07
N THR A 161 3.74 2.75 -32.00
CA THR A 161 3.77 3.65 -33.15
C THR A 161 5.19 3.64 -33.73
N PHE A 162 5.34 3.10 -34.95
CA PHE A 162 6.63 2.87 -35.60
C PHE A 162 7.01 3.96 -36.62
N PRO A 163 8.31 4.10 -36.93
CA PRO A 163 8.77 4.89 -38.07
C PRO A 163 8.59 4.09 -39.37
N ALA A 164 9.01 4.64 -40.51
CA ALA A 164 9.09 3.86 -41.74
C ALA A 164 10.30 2.90 -41.67
N CYS A 165 10.08 1.59 -41.64
CA CYS A 165 11.13 0.59 -41.53
C CYS A 165 10.78 -0.74 -42.21
N ASP A 166 11.73 -1.35 -42.91
CA ASP A 166 11.60 -2.73 -43.43
C ASP A 166 11.85 -3.80 -42.36
N SER A 167 12.25 -3.41 -41.15
CA SER A 167 12.63 -4.30 -40.05
C SER A 167 12.22 -3.69 -38.70
N SER A 168 10.92 -3.63 -38.46
CA SER A 168 10.34 -3.40 -37.13
C SER A 168 10.08 -4.72 -36.44
N TYR A 169 10.27 -4.78 -35.11
CA TYR A 169 9.98 -5.97 -34.32
C TYR A 169 9.24 -5.63 -33.04
N ILE A 170 8.38 -6.55 -32.60
CA ILE A 170 7.87 -6.62 -31.23
C ILE A 170 8.38 -7.93 -30.64
N LEU A 171 9.06 -7.81 -29.49
CA LEU A 171 9.57 -8.93 -28.72
C LEU A 171 8.59 -9.29 -27.60
N LEU A 172 8.45 -10.58 -27.35
CA LEU A 172 8.01 -11.12 -26.07
C LEU A 172 9.23 -11.73 -25.37
N ASP A 173 9.47 -11.32 -24.13
CA ASP A 173 10.41 -11.95 -23.20
C ASP A 173 9.61 -12.64 -22.11
N ALA A 174 9.64 -13.99 -22.06
CA ALA A 174 8.90 -14.79 -21.09
C ALA A 174 9.72 -15.13 -19.82
N PHE A 175 10.86 -14.46 -19.63
CA PHE A 175 11.73 -14.50 -18.44
C PHE A 175 12.34 -15.90 -18.17
N ASP A 176 13.24 -15.94 -17.17
CA ASP A 176 14.04 -17.11 -16.79
C ASP A 176 13.29 -18.09 -15.87
N LYS A 177 13.99 -19.11 -15.37
CA LYS A 177 13.48 -20.15 -14.44
C LYS A 177 12.41 -21.07 -15.06
N GLY A 178 12.40 -21.20 -16.38
CA GLY A 178 11.52 -22.08 -17.14
C GLY A 178 10.35 -21.36 -17.78
N SER A 179 10.42 -21.17 -19.09
CA SER A 179 9.38 -20.51 -19.89
C SER A 179 9.16 -21.20 -21.23
N MET A 180 8.01 -20.93 -21.85
CA MET A 180 7.62 -21.45 -23.17
C MET A 180 6.97 -20.35 -23.99
N VAL A 181 7.23 -20.30 -25.29
CA VAL A 181 6.49 -19.47 -26.25
C VAL A 181 6.11 -20.27 -27.48
N LYS A 182 4.97 -19.94 -28.09
CA LYS A 182 4.53 -20.50 -29.37
C LYS A 182 3.78 -19.47 -30.22
N ILE A 183 4.18 -19.36 -31.48
CA ILE A 183 3.71 -18.37 -32.44
C ILE A 183 2.75 -19.03 -33.44
N PHE A 184 1.62 -18.37 -33.71
CA PHE A 184 0.61 -18.77 -34.67
C PHE A 184 0.42 -17.66 -35.72
N PRO A 185 1.25 -17.60 -36.78
CA PRO A 185 1.23 -16.49 -37.73
C PRO A 185 -0.12 -16.31 -38.44
N SER A 186 -0.81 -17.41 -38.77
CA SER A 186 -2.13 -17.40 -39.41
C SER A 186 -3.25 -16.85 -38.52
N GLU A 187 -3.01 -16.72 -37.21
CA GLU A 187 -3.97 -16.20 -36.22
C GLU A 187 -3.50 -14.86 -35.63
N ARG A 188 -2.38 -14.30 -36.14
CA ARG A 188 -1.70 -13.11 -35.58
C ARG A 188 -1.50 -13.22 -34.07
N LYS A 189 -1.15 -14.41 -33.59
CA LYS A 189 -1.20 -14.75 -32.16
C LYS A 189 0.13 -15.32 -31.66
N VAL A 190 0.45 -15.01 -30.40
CA VAL A 190 1.46 -15.72 -29.60
C VAL A 190 0.78 -16.21 -28.32
N ILE A 191 1.16 -17.40 -27.87
CA ILE A 191 0.90 -17.87 -26.51
C ILE A 191 2.23 -18.19 -25.84
N GLY A 192 2.22 -18.31 -24.52
CA GLY A 192 3.37 -18.80 -23.77
C GLY A 192 3.05 -18.98 -22.30
N TYR A 193 4.06 -19.33 -21.51
CA TYR A 193 3.97 -19.21 -20.06
C TYR A 193 5.33 -18.83 -19.46
N CYS A 194 5.30 -18.19 -18.31
CA CYS A 194 6.47 -17.90 -17.47
C CYS A 194 6.30 -18.57 -16.09
N ARG A 195 7.42 -18.97 -15.47
CA ARG A 195 7.47 -19.62 -14.14
C ARG A 195 8.38 -18.90 -13.14
N ASN A 196 9.01 -17.80 -13.57
CA ASN A 196 9.85 -16.96 -12.72
C ASN A 196 9.10 -16.55 -11.45
N ASN A 197 9.77 -16.70 -10.30
CA ASN A 197 9.25 -16.39 -8.97
C ASN A 197 10.40 -16.24 -7.98
N HIS A 198 10.07 -15.83 -6.76
CA HIS A 198 11.00 -15.69 -5.63
C HIS A 198 10.54 -16.47 -4.39
N GLY A 199 9.96 -17.66 -4.62
CA GLY A 199 9.36 -18.52 -3.59
C GLY A 199 7.86 -18.29 -3.42
N GLY A 200 7.24 -19.00 -2.47
CA GLY A 200 5.81 -18.91 -2.20
C GLY A 200 4.92 -19.44 -3.34
N VAL A 201 5.40 -20.42 -4.14
CA VAL A 201 4.62 -21.02 -5.24
C VAL A 201 4.65 -22.56 -5.20
N PRO A 202 3.57 -23.24 -5.63
CA PRO A 202 3.56 -24.68 -5.88
C PRO A 202 4.40 -25.07 -7.12
N GLU A 203 4.83 -26.33 -7.22
CA GLU A 203 5.69 -26.80 -8.33
C GLU A 203 5.06 -26.58 -9.72
N ASN A 204 3.73 -26.65 -9.83
CA ASN A 204 3.01 -26.51 -11.09
C ASN A 204 2.78 -25.05 -11.55
N PHE A 205 3.23 -24.07 -10.75
CA PHE A 205 3.04 -22.64 -10.99
C PHE A 205 3.46 -22.21 -12.39
N ARG A 206 2.56 -21.45 -13.04
CA ARG A 206 2.71 -20.79 -14.34
C ARG A 206 1.82 -19.55 -14.37
N ASN A 207 2.29 -18.48 -15.01
CA ASN A 207 1.40 -17.45 -15.57
C ASN A 207 1.35 -17.68 -17.09
N TYR A 208 0.17 -17.98 -17.61
CA TYR A 208 -0.10 -18.29 -19.02
C TYR A 208 -0.42 -17.01 -19.79
N ILE A 209 0.24 -16.82 -20.92
CA ILE A 209 0.26 -15.58 -21.71
C ILE A 209 -0.50 -15.82 -23.02
N VAL A 210 -1.34 -14.88 -23.42
CA VAL A 210 -1.96 -14.82 -24.75
C VAL A 210 -1.84 -13.41 -25.30
N ILE A 211 -1.35 -13.28 -26.54
CA ILE A 211 -1.21 -12.01 -27.25
C ILE A 211 -1.78 -12.15 -28.66
N THR A 212 -2.66 -11.23 -29.07
CA THR A 212 -3.12 -11.11 -30.46
C THR A 212 -2.77 -9.75 -31.05
N PHE A 213 -2.50 -9.71 -32.35
CA PHE A 213 -2.05 -8.52 -33.07
C PHE A 213 -3.03 -8.14 -34.18
N ASP A 214 -3.18 -6.84 -34.45
CA ASP A 214 -3.98 -6.33 -35.55
C ASP A 214 -3.31 -6.45 -36.93
N LYS A 215 -1.99 -6.71 -36.96
CA LYS A 215 -1.17 -6.79 -38.19
C LYS A 215 -0.56 -8.17 -38.41
N ASP A 216 -0.47 -8.58 -39.68
CA ASP A 216 0.22 -9.81 -40.11
C ASP A 216 1.74 -9.74 -39.87
N PHE A 217 2.32 -10.84 -39.41
CA PHE A 217 3.75 -10.97 -39.20
C PHE A 217 4.48 -11.16 -40.56
N SER A 218 5.45 -10.30 -40.87
CA SER A 218 6.34 -10.50 -42.03
C SER A 218 7.48 -11.49 -41.73
N SER A 219 7.80 -11.71 -40.46
CA SER A 219 8.62 -12.83 -39.99
C SER A 219 8.25 -13.21 -38.56
N ALA A 220 8.55 -14.46 -38.18
CA ALA A 220 8.32 -14.99 -36.83
C ALA A 220 9.51 -15.88 -36.45
N HIS A 221 10.11 -15.62 -35.29
CA HIS A 221 11.26 -16.36 -34.76
C HIS A 221 11.11 -16.52 -33.24
N THR A 222 11.78 -17.49 -32.64
CA THR A 222 11.95 -17.58 -31.18
C THR A 222 13.38 -17.26 -30.78
N TRP A 223 13.64 -17.18 -29.48
CA TRP A 223 14.99 -17.08 -28.93
C TRP A 223 15.09 -17.81 -27.59
N ASN A 224 16.31 -18.25 -27.25
CA ASN A 224 16.65 -18.94 -26.01
C ASN A 224 17.97 -18.37 -25.47
N GLY A 225 17.92 -17.77 -24.27
CA GLY A 225 19.00 -16.95 -23.71
C GLY A 225 19.32 -15.74 -24.59
N THR A 226 20.43 -15.78 -25.32
CA THR A 226 20.80 -14.76 -26.32
C THR A 226 20.81 -15.29 -27.75
N SER A 227 20.44 -16.55 -27.97
CA SER A 227 20.47 -17.19 -29.29
C SER A 227 19.11 -17.06 -29.99
N ILE A 228 19.10 -16.57 -31.23
CA ILE A 228 17.88 -16.39 -32.03
C ILE A 228 17.68 -17.60 -32.94
N ASN A 229 16.51 -18.25 -32.81
CA ASN A 229 16.14 -19.44 -33.57
C ASN A 229 15.30 -19.03 -34.78
N MET A 230 15.99 -18.79 -35.90
CA MET A 230 15.40 -18.25 -37.13
C MET A 230 14.36 -19.19 -37.74
N ASN A 231 13.16 -18.63 -37.93
CA ASN A 231 11.94 -19.31 -38.44
C ASN A 231 11.40 -20.44 -37.55
N ASP A 232 11.87 -20.56 -36.31
CA ASP A 232 11.17 -21.36 -35.32
C ASP A 232 9.91 -20.65 -34.82
N LEU A 233 8.90 -21.45 -34.45
CA LEU A 233 7.58 -21.00 -34.01
C LEU A 233 7.20 -21.55 -32.62
N GLY A 234 8.10 -22.25 -31.92
CA GLY A 234 7.78 -22.86 -30.63
C GLY A 234 9.02 -23.32 -29.87
N GLU A 235 9.33 -22.63 -28.78
CA GLU A 235 10.53 -22.83 -27.96
C GLU A 235 10.12 -22.99 -26.48
N GLU A 236 10.77 -23.92 -25.77
CA GLU A 236 10.59 -24.17 -24.34
C GLU A 236 11.96 -24.42 -23.71
N GLY A 237 12.30 -23.68 -22.66
CA GLY A 237 13.66 -23.63 -22.12
C GLY A 237 13.73 -22.85 -20.82
N ASP A 238 14.95 -22.55 -20.35
CA ASP A 238 15.14 -21.80 -19.10
C ASP A 238 14.71 -20.33 -19.23
N HIS A 239 15.17 -19.65 -20.30
CA HIS A 239 14.80 -18.27 -20.62
C HIS A 239 14.52 -18.15 -22.11
N VAL A 240 13.25 -18.04 -22.49
CA VAL A 240 12.83 -18.01 -23.91
C VAL A 240 11.95 -16.81 -24.23
N GLY A 241 11.81 -16.52 -25.52
CA GLY A 241 10.93 -15.47 -26.00
C GLY A 241 10.64 -15.53 -27.49
N ALA A 242 9.74 -14.67 -27.96
CA ALA A 242 9.30 -14.59 -29.34
C ALA A 242 9.71 -13.27 -29.99
N VAL A 243 9.95 -13.31 -31.31
CA VAL A 243 10.25 -12.17 -32.17
C VAL A 243 9.21 -12.12 -33.28
N LEU A 244 8.46 -11.02 -33.35
CA LEU A 244 7.45 -10.80 -34.38
C LEU A 244 7.91 -9.64 -35.25
N GLY A 245 8.23 -9.92 -36.51
CA GLY A 245 8.73 -8.94 -37.48
C GLY A 245 7.62 -8.32 -38.31
N PHE A 246 7.76 -7.04 -38.61
CA PHE A 246 6.84 -6.24 -39.41
C PHE A 246 7.60 -5.30 -40.35
N ARG A 247 6.98 -4.99 -41.51
CA ARG A 247 7.33 -3.81 -42.31
C ARG A 247 6.36 -2.69 -41.98
N THR A 248 6.86 -1.49 -41.74
CA THR A 248 6.11 -0.36 -41.18
C THR A 248 6.29 0.90 -42.01
N SER A 249 5.24 1.71 -42.04
CA SER A 249 5.23 3.06 -42.59
C SER A 249 5.29 4.10 -41.46
N ARG A 250 5.67 5.34 -41.78
CA ARG A 250 5.90 6.38 -40.76
C ARG A 250 4.62 6.72 -40.00
N GLY A 251 4.63 6.52 -38.68
CA GLY A 251 3.47 6.75 -37.81
C GLY A 251 2.47 5.60 -37.82
N GLU A 252 2.84 4.44 -38.38
CA GLU A 252 1.98 3.26 -38.38
C GLU A 252 1.88 2.67 -36.97
N LYS A 253 0.65 2.42 -36.55
CA LYS A 253 0.31 1.85 -35.24
C LYS A 253 0.10 0.35 -35.39
N ILE A 254 0.69 -0.43 -34.49
CA ILE A 254 0.39 -1.86 -34.31
C ILE A 254 -0.20 -2.02 -32.91
N ILE A 255 -1.38 -2.63 -32.82
CA ILE A 255 -2.03 -2.97 -31.55
C ILE A 255 -1.69 -4.41 -31.17
N ALA A 256 -1.24 -4.61 -29.94
CA ALA A 256 -1.09 -5.92 -29.33
C ALA A 256 -2.04 -6.03 -28.12
N ARG A 257 -3.03 -6.93 -28.22
CA ARG A 257 -3.99 -7.24 -27.16
C ARG A 257 -3.41 -8.36 -26.30
N VAL A 258 -3.10 -8.08 -25.04
CA VAL A 258 -2.39 -9.00 -24.15
C VAL A 258 -3.29 -9.40 -22.98
N ALA A 259 -3.31 -10.67 -22.61
CA ALA A 259 -3.89 -11.14 -21.37
C ALA A 259 -3.02 -12.24 -20.75
N SER A 260 -3.19 -12.43 -19.44
CA SER A 260 -2.68 -13.62 -18.77
C SER A 260 -3.68 -14.23 -17.78
N SER A 261 -3.33 -15.41 -17.29
CA SER A 261 -4.08 -16.22 -16.33
C SER A 261 -3.11 -17.06 -15.52
N PHE A 262 -3.46 -17.39 -14.28
CA PHE A 262 -2.73 -18.40 -13.49
C PHE A 262 -3.32 -19.82 -13.65
N ILE A 263 -4.44 -19.94 -14.37
CA ILE A 263 -5.19 -21.18 -14.59
C ILE A 263 -4.78 -21.87 -15.90
N SER A 264 -4.95 -21.22 -17.05
CA SER A 264 -4.57 -21.78 -18.36
C SER A 264 -4.56 -20.74 -19.50
N HIS A 265 -4.04 -21.13 -20.67
CA HIS A 265 -4.12 -20.30 -21.89
C HIS A 265 -5.59 -20.02 -22.32
N GLU A 266 -6.49 -20.98 -22.13
CA GLU A 266 -7.91 -20.85 -22.44
C GLU A 266 -8.57 -19.82 -21.52
N GLN A 267 -8.21 -19.81 -20.23
CA GLN A 267 -8.68 -18.80 -19.29
C GLN A 267 -8.06 -17.42 -19.57
N ALA A 268 -6.78 -17.33 -19.97
CA ALA A 268 -6.17 -16.07 -20.41
C ALA A 268 -6.89 -15.49 -21.65
N LEU A 269 -7.23 -16.32 -22.63
CA LEU A 269 -8.03 -15.92 -23.79
C LEU A 269 -9.45 -15.48 -23.39
N LEU A 270 -10.08 -16.16 -22.42
CA LEU A 270 -11.38 -15.78 -21.89
C LEU A 270 -11.34 -14.44 -21.13
N ASN A 271 -10.28 -14.15 -20.38
CA ASN A 271 -10.04 -12.84 -19.76
C ASN A 271 -9.98 -11.75 -20.84
N LEU A 272 -9.21 -12.00 -21.92
CA LEU A 272 -9.10 -11.07 -23.04
C LEU A 272 -10.46 -10.78 -23.70
N GLN A 273 -11.26 -11.81 -23.94
CA GLN A 273 -12.60 -11.69 -24.53
C GLN A 273 -13.60 -10.96 -23.62
N ASN A 274 -13.52 -11.17 -22.30
CA ASN A 274 -14.45 -10.59 -21.33
C ASN A 274 -14.16 -9.12 -21.02
N GLU A 275 -12.88 -8.74 -20.87
CA GLU A 275 -12.48 -7.42 -20.38
C GLU A 275 -12.23 -6.43 -21.53
N ALA A 276 -11.48 -6.85 -22.55
CA ALA A 276 -11.15 -6.01 -23.71
C ALA A 276 -12.02 -6.29 -24.95
N GLY A 277 -12.24 -7.57 -25.27
CA GLY A 277 -12.96 -7.99 -26.48
C GLY A 277 -12.44 -7.28 -27.74
N GLU A 278 -13.35 -6.70 -28.52
CA GLU A 278 -13.06 -5.93 -29.74
C GLU A 278 -12.86 -4.42 -29.49
N LYS A 279 -12.93 -3.92 -28.24
CA LYS A 279 -12.78 -2.48 -27.91
C LYS A 279 -11.45 -1.93 -28.43
N ASP A 280 -11.41 -0.68 -28.88
CA ASP A 280 -10.16 -0.03 -29.27
C ASP A 280 -9.35 0.46 -28.05
N PHE A 281 -8.13 0.93 -28.31
CA PHE A 281 -7.19 1.38 -27.26
C PHE A 281 -7.76 2.57 -26.48
N GLU A 282 -8.33 3.54 -27.18
CA GLU A 282 -8.98 4.72 -26.63
C GLU A 282 -10.13 4.35 -25.67
N THR A 283 -11.03 3.43 -26.08
CA THR A 283 -12.14 2.98 -25.24
C THR A 283 -11.66 2.33 -23.95
N VAL A 284 -10.66 1.44 -24.00
CA VAL A 284 -10.10 0.79 -22.80
C VAL A 284 -9.41 1.80 -21.88
N CYS A 285 -8.73 2.81 -22.45
CA CYS A 285 -8.09 3.90 -21.72
C CYS A 285 -9.13 4.77 -20.98
N ASP A 286 -10.21 5.16 -21.64
CA ASP A 286 -11.27 5.97 -21.05
C ASP A 286 -12.07 5.19 -19.99
N GLU A 287 -12.33 3.89 -20.20
CA GLU A 287 -12.93 3.01 -19.18
C GLU A 287 -12.03 2.86 -17.95
N ALA A 288 -10.72 2.66 -18.15
CA ALA A 288 -9.76 2.56 -17.05
C ALA A 288 -9.64 3.86 -16.25
N ARG A 289 -9.64 5.01 -16.93
CA ARG A 289 -9.70 6.34 -16.30
C ARG A 289 -11.00 6.54 -15.51
N ALA A 290 -12.13 6.13 -16.09
CA ALA A 290 -13.44 6.23 -15.44
C ALA A 290 -13.53 5.37 -14.17
N GLU A 291 -12.95 4.16 -14.16
CA GLU A 291 -12.90 3.30 -12.97
C GLU A 291 -12.06 3.92 -11.85
N TRP A 292 -10.87 4.46 -12.16
CA TRP A 292 -10.07 5.19 -11.16
C TRP A 292 -10.83 6.39 -10.57
N ASN A 293 -11.45 7.20 -11.43
CA ASN A 293 -12.26 8.31 -10.98
C ASN A 293 -13.49 7.86 -10.17
N ARG A 294 -14.10 6.71 -10.48
CA ARG A 294 -15.20 6.15 -9.69
C ARG A 294 -14.78 5.85 -8.26
N GLN A 295 -13.58 5.28 -8.06
CA GLN A 295 -13.06 5.01 -6.72
C GLN A 295 -12.57 6.29 -6.01
N MET A 296 -11.83 7.15 -6.72
CA MET A 296 -11.24 8.35 -6.12
C MET A 296 -12.27 9.44 -5.79
N ASN A 297 -13.35 9.57 -6.57
CA ASN A 297 -14.45 10.48 -6.24
C ASN A 297 -15.20 10.13 -4.95
N ARG A 298 -14.92 8.96 -4.35
CA ARG A 298 -15.42 8.60 -3.03
C ARG A 298 -14.75 9.39 -1.90
N ILE A 299 -13.62 10.05 -2.17
CA ILE A 299 -12.98 11.01 -1.26
C ILE A 299 -12.54 12.25 -2.04
N ARG A 300 -13.35 13.31 -1.99
CA ARG A 300 -13.03 14.62 -2.57
C ARG A 300 -12.40 15.53 -1.52
N VAL A 301 -11.36 16.28 -1.89
CA VAL A 301 -10.66 17.23 -0.99
C VAL A 301 -10.57 18.62 -1.60
N GLU A 302 -10.71 19.65 -0.78
CA GLU A 302 -10.77 21.05 -1.21
C GLU A 302 -9.96 21.99 -0.30
N GLY A 303 -9.37 23.03 -0.90
CA GLY A 303 -8.77 24.15 -0.18
C GLY A 303 -7.39 23.91 0.44
N GLY A 304 -6.68 22.85 0.01
CA GLY A 304 -5.22 22.71 0.15
C GLY A 304 -4.46 23.36 -1.02
N THR A 305 -3.14 23.15 -1.09
CA THR A 305 -2.33 23.49 -2.27
C THR A 305 -2.37 22.39 -3.33
N ASP A 306 -2.01 22.71 -4.58
CA ASP A 306 -1.85 21.73 -5.66
C ASP A 306 -0.94 20.56 -5.25
N ASP A 307 0.17 20.85 -4.57
CA ASP A 307 1.11 19.84 -4.07
C ASP A 307 0.45 18.89 -3.06
N GLN A 308 -0.35 19.42 -2.13
CA GLN A 308 -1.08 18.63 -1.13
C GLN A 308 -2.17 17.77 -1.80
N ILE A 309 -2.86 18.30 -2.80
CA ILE A 309 -3.88 17.57 -3.57
C ILE A 309 -3.21 16.43 -4.39
N ARG A 310 -2.08 16.69 -5.04
CA ARG A 310 -1.29 15.68 -5.76
C ARG A 310 -0.75 14.60 -4.84
N THR A 311 -0.21 14.97 -3.69
CA THR A 311 0.28 14.03 -2.66
C THR A 311 -0.88 13.16 -2.16
N PHE A 312 -2.01 13.77 -1.81
CA PHE A 312 -3.20 13.05 -1.35
C PHE A 312 -3.73 12.05 -2.38
N TYR A 313 -3.93 12.45 -3.65
CA TYR A 313 -4.43 11.54 -4.67
C TYR A 313 -3.40 10.47 -5.08
N SER A 314 -2.09 10.77 -5.00
CA SER A 314 -1.03 9.77 -5.23
C SER A 314 -0.97 8.72 -4.11
N CYS A 315 -1.08 9.14 -2.85
CA CYS A 315 -1.25 8.21 -1.73
C CYS A 315 -2.55 7.41 -1.86
N LEU A 316 -3.69 8.06 -2.15
CA LEU A 316 -4.97 7.36 -2.36
C LEU A 316 -4.86 6.31 -3.47
N TYR A 317 -4.21 6.62 -4.59
CA TYR A 317 -3.90 5.64 -5.65
C TYR A 317 -3.18 4.40 -5.11
N ARG A 318 -2.11 4.55 -4.31
CA ARG A 318 -1.37 3.41 -3.74
C ARG A 318 -2.22 2.56 -2.79
N THR A 319 -3.11 3.16 -1.98
CA THR A 319 -4.03 2.41 -1.10
C THR A 319 -5.03 1.51 -1.83
N LEU A 320 -5.17 1.69 -3.16
CA LEU A 320 -6.12 0.96 -3.99
C LEU A 320 -5.42 -0.08 -4.88
N LEU A 321 -4.15 -0.42 -4.62
CA LEU A 321 -3.40 -1.43 -5.38
C LEU A 321 -3.38 -2.81 -4.70
N PHE A 322 -3.15 -2.86 -3.38
CA PHE A 322 -2.90 -4.11 -2.65
C PHE A 322 -3.94 -4.34 -1.53
N PRO A 323 -4.24 -5.60 -1.15
CA PRO A 323 -3.86 -6.84 -1.83
C PRO A 323 -4.50 -6.94 -3.23
N ARG A 324 -3.81 -7.56 -4.20
CA ARG A 324 -4.37 -7.72 -5.55
C ARG A 324 -5.42 -8.82 -5.59
N LYS A 325 -6.40 -8.69 -6.49
CA LYS A 325 -7.28 -9.81 -6.86
C LYS A 325 -6.41 -10.93 -7.44
N PHE A 326 -6.57 -12.15 -6.94
CA PHE A 326 -5.89 -13.35 -7.44
C PHE A 326 -6.89 -14.42 -7.90
N PHE A 327 -8.07 -13.96 -8.33
CA PHE A 327 -9.15 -14.77 -8.88
C PHE A 327 -9.50 -14.31 -10.30
N GLU A 328 -10.15 -15.20 -11.03
CA GLU A 328 -10.54 -15.08 -12.42
C GLU A 328 -12.02 -15.49 -12.58
N ILE A 329 -12.63 -15.14 -13.72
CA ILE A 329 -14.04 -15.44 -14.01
C ILE A 329 -14.10 -16.50 -15.10
N ASN A 330 -14.61 -17.68 -14.75
CA ASN A 330 -14.65 -18.82 -15.67
C ASN A 330 -15.75 -18.68 -16.74
N ALA A 331 -15.81 -19.62 -17.68
CA ALA A 331 -16.77 -19.60 -18.79
C ALA A 331 -18.25 -19.63 -18.35
N LYS A 332 -18.55 -20.08 -17.13
CA LYS A 332 -19.90 -20.08 -16.52
C LYS A 332 -20.20 -18.78 -15.74
N LYS A 333 -19.28 -17.82 -15.73
CA LYS A 333 -19.32 -16.60 -14.90
C LYS A 333 -19.24 -16.86 -13.39
N GLU A 334 -18.65 -18.00 -13.01
CA GLU A 334 -18.32 -18.31 -11.63
C GLU A 334 -16.91 -17.76 -11.30
N ILE A 335 -16.71 -17.36 -10.04
CA ILE A 335 -15.42 -16.92 -9.52
C ILE A 335 -14.57 -18.15 -9.19
N VAL A 336 -13.37 -18.22 -9.74
CA VAL A 336 -12.39 -19.29 -9.54
C VAL A 336 -10.99 -18.71 -9.36
N HIS A 337 -10.07 -19.45 -8.77
CA HIS A 337 -8.67 -19.03 -8.65
C HIS A 337 -7.73 -20.23 -8.83
N TYR A 338 -6.50 -19.95 -9.26
CA TYR A 338 -5.38 -20.85 -9.02
C TYR A 338 -4.92 -20.68 -7.56
N SER A 339 -4.85 -21.76 -6.79
CA SER A 339 -4.33 -21.69 -5.42
C SER A 339 -2.81 -21.56 -5.43
N PRO A 340 -2.24 -20.46 -4.91
CA PRO A 340 -0.80 -20.35 -4.73
C PRO A 340 -0.29 -21.15 -3.52
N TYR A 341 -1.16 -21.94 -2.87
CA TYR A 341 -0.83 -22.74 -1.70
C TYR A 341 -0.76 -24.24 -1.99
N ASN A 342 -1.65 -24.77 -2.83
CA ASN A 342 -1.68 -26.19 -3.19
C ASN A 342 -1.60 -26.47 -4.72
N GLY A 343 -1.74 -25.44 -5.56
CA GLY A 343 -1.63 -25.54 -7.01
C GLY A 343 -2.89 -26.03 -7.73
N GLU A 344 -4.00 -26.25 -7.03
CA GLU A 344 -5.28 -26.61 -7.62
C GLU A 344 -6.03 -25.38 -8.18
N VAL A 345 -7.07 -25.62 -8.99
CA VAL A 345 -7.98 -24.57 -9.46
C VAL A 345 -9.32 -24.74 -8.74
N LEU A 346 -9.67 -23.77 -7.90
CA LEU A 346 -10.74 -23.88 -6.92
C LEU A 346 -11.75 -22.72 -7.06
N PRO A 347 -13.01 -22.91 -6.63
CA PRO A 347 -14.01 -21.85 -6.65
C PRO A 347 -13.80 -20.83 -5.53
N GLY A 348 -14.28 -19.60 -5.74
CA GLY A 348 -14.31 -18.54 -4.73
C GLY A 348 -13.16 -17.52 -4.86
N TYR A 349 -13.20 -16.50 -3.99
CA TYR A 349 -12.24 -15.40 -3.99
C TYR A 349 -10.85 -15.84 -3.55
N MET A 350 -9.83 -15.16 -4.06
CA MET A 350 -8.44 -15.26 -3.60
C MET A 350 -7.77 -13.90 -3.79
N PHE A 351 -6.90 -13.52 -2.85
CA PHE A 351 -6.16 -12.25 -2.85
C PHE A 351 -4.74 -12.50 -2.34
N THR A 352 -3.77 -11.71 -2.80
CA THR A 352 -2.36 -11.84 -2.38
C THR A 352 -1.57 -10.54 -2.55
N ASP A 353 -0.25 -10.60 -2.41
CA ASP A 353 0.71 -9.49 -2.42
C ASP A 353 0.48 -8.51 -1.28
N ASN A 354 0.68 -9.02 -0.07
CA ASN A 354 0.49 -8.24 1.14
C ASN A 354 1.27 -8.76 2.35
N GLY A 355 1.81 -7.80 3.12
CA GLY A 355 2.29 -7.99 4.48
C GLY A 355 1.29 -7.47 5.49
N PHE A 356 0.70 -8.36 6.29
CA PHE A 356 -0.22 -7.95 7.35
C PHE A 356 0.51 -7.27 8.50
N TRP A 357 1.81 -7.49 8.66
CA TRP A 357 2.66 -6.73 9.58
C TRP A 357 2.60 -5.21 9.28
N ASP A 358 2.50 -4.84 8.02
CA ASP A 358 2.37 -3.48 7.53
C ASP A 358 0.91 -3.02 7.60
N THR A 359 0.06 -3.72 6.85
CA THR A 359 -1.24 -3.21 6.43
C THR A 359 -2.34 -3.29 7.48
N PHE A 360 -2.16 -4.03 8.59
CA PHE A 360 -3.14 -4.06 9.69
C PHE A 360 -3.40 -2.67 10.29
N ARG A 361 -2.38 -1.80 10.25
CA ARG A 361 -2.30 -0.56 11.03
C ARG A 361 -3.20 0.54 10.48
N SER A 362 -3.28 0.68 9.15
CA SER A 362 -4.12 1.69 8.51
C SER A 362 -4.71 1.30 7.15
N LEU A 363 -4.04 0.47 6.34
CA LEU A 363 -4.58 0.06 5.03
C LEU A 363 -5.87 -0.77 5.21
N PHE A 364 -5.87 -1.84 6.00
CA PHE A 364 -7.10 -2.60 6.25
C PHE A 364 -8.17 -1.77 6.98
N PRO A 365 -7.86 -0.98 8.02
CA PRO A 365 -8.79 -0.01 8.59
C PRO A 365 -9.38 1.01 7.61
N PHE A 366 -8.66 1.34 6.53
CA PHE A 366 -9.16 2.17 5.42
C PHE A 366 -10.15 1.39 4.55
N LEU A 367 -9.87 0.12 4.25
CA LEU A 367 -10.83 -0.78 3.60
C LEU A 367 -12.08 -1.01 4.46
N THR A 368 -11.97 -1.22 5.78
CA THR A 368 -13.15 -1.40 6.64
C THR A 368 -14.03 -0.16 6.71
N LEU A 369 -13.47 1.05 6.54
CA LEU A 369 -14.23 2.31 6.47
C LEU A 369 -14.81 2.58 5.08
N MET A 370 -13.99 2.47 4.03
CA MET A 370 -14.34 2.94 2.69
C MET A 370 -14.78 1.81 1.76
N PHE A 371 -14.20 0.61 1.85
CA PHE A 371 -14.42 -0.50 0.91
C PHE A 371 -14.85 -1.82 1.60
N PRO A 372 -15.87 -1.82 2.48
CA PRO A 372 -16.27 -3.01 3.24
C PRO A 372 -16.73 -4.20 2.38
N GLU A 373 -17.26 -3.99 1.16
CA GLU A 373 -17.55 -5.10 0.25
C GLU A 373 -16.26 -5.81 -0.19
N LEU A 374 -15.23 -5.06 -0.57
CA LEU A 374 -13.93 -5.63 -0.95
C LEU A 374 -13.27 -6.34 0.24
N ASP A 375 -13.30 -5.73 1.42
CA ASP A 375 -12.77 -6.32 2.64
C ASP A 375 -13.45 -7.67 2.94
N SER A 376 -14.77 -7.77 2.77
CA SER A 376 -15.48 -9.06 2.88
C SER A 376 -15.00 -10.10 1.86
N GLN A 377 -14.66 -9.69 0.63
CA GLN A 377 -14.11 -10.61 -0.39
C GLN A 377 -12.69 -11.06 -0.03
N ILE A 378 -11.89 -10.18 0.57
CA ILE A 378 -10.55 -10.52 1.10
C ILE A 378 -10.68 -11.52 2.26
N MET A 379 -11.60 -11.31 3.20
CA MET A 379 -11.83 -12.24 4.32
C MET A 379 -12.28 -13.62 3.84
N GLU A 380 -13.08 -13.73 2.77
CA GLU A 380 -13.39 -15.03 2.14
C GLU A 380 -12.16 -15.63 1.42
N GLY A 381 -11.29 -14.79 0.83
CA GLY A 381 -9.97 -15.21 0.36
C GLY A 381 -9.07 -15.79 1.47
N LEU A 382 -9.20 -15.29 2.71
CA LEU A 382 -8.51 -15.86 3.88
C LEU A 382 -9.13 -17.19 4.34
N VAL A 383 -10.45 -17.37 4.21
CA VAL A 383 -11.13 -18.67 4.43
C VAL A 383 -10.56 -19.70 3.47
N ASN A 384 -10.47 -19.35 2.18
CA ASN A 384 -9.91 -20.19 1.12
C ASN A 384 -8.42 -20.51 1.37
N THR A 385 -7.59 -19.49 1.63
CA THR A 385 -6.17 -19.66 2.01
C THR A 385 -5.99 -20.65 3.18
N TYR A 386 -6.82 -20.57 4.22
CA TYR A 386 -6.75 -21.50 5.35
C TYR A 386 -7.22 -22.92 4.97
N ASN A 387 -8.26 -23.06 4.15
CA ASN A 387 -8.72 -24.36 3.68
C ASN A 387 -7.68 -25.06 2.79
N GLU A 388 -6.94 -24.29 1.98
CA GLU A 388 -5.99 -24.80 0.98
C GLU A 388 -4.60 -25.07 1.55
N SER A 389 -4.12 -24.23 2.46
CA SER A 389 -2.77 -24.33 3.07
C SER A 389 -2.78 -24.89 4.51
N GLY A 390 -3.96 -24.90 5.15
CA GLY A 390 -4.10 -25.17 6.58
C GLY A 390 -3.69 -24.00 7.50
N TRP A 391 -3.35 -22.83 6.97
CA TRP A 391 -2.84 -21.67 7.74
C TRP A 391 -3.37 -20.34 7.19
N LEU A 392 -3.52 -19.33 8.06
CA LEU A 392 -3.67 -17.95 7.60
C LEU A 392 -2.30 -17.43 7.11
N PRO A 393 -2.26 -16.54 6.11
CA PRO A 393 -1.02 -15.86 5.75
C PRO A 393 -0.72 -14.75 6.78
N GLU A 394 0.55 -14.34 6.81
CA GLU A 394 0.98 -13.09 7.48
C GLU A 394 1.77 -12.23 6.48
N TRP A 395 2.60 -12.86 5.63
CA TRP A 395 3.06 -12.32 4.36
C TRP A 395 2.75 -13.32 3.22
N ALA A 396 2.13 -12.84 2.14
CA ALA A 396 1.79 -13.65 0.97
C ALA A 396 2.24 -12.97 -0.33
N SER A 397 2.99 -13.70 -1.17
CA SER A 397 3.38 -13.27 -2.53
C SER A 397 3.95 -14.44 -3.34
N PRO A 398 3.13 -15.16 -4.14
CA PRO A 398 1.66 -15.20 -4.06
C PRO A 398 1.15 -16.13 -2.93
N GLY A 399 1.91 -17.15 -2.54
CA GLY A 399 1.65 -18.00 -1.39
C GLY A 399 2.46 -17.54 -0.17
N HIS A 400 2.52 -18.38 0.88
CA HIS A 400 3.23 -18.05 2.13
C HIS A 400 4.70 -17.69 1.91
N ARG A 401 5.12 -16.53 2.42
CA ARG A 401 6.51 -16.04 2.39
C ARG A 401 7.02 -15.81 3.82
N ASP A 402 8.28 -16.20 4.06
CA ASP A 402 8.92 -16.01 5.37
C ASP A 402 9.40 -14.56 5.56
N CYS A 403 8.45 -13.64 5.60
CA CYS A 403 8.69 -12.22 5.77
C CYS A 403 7.89 -11.67 6.95
N MET A 404 8.55 -10.79 7.70
CA MET A 404 8.11 -10.12 8.92
C MET A 404 7.54 -11.03 10.02
N ILE A 405 6.89 -10.41 11.01
CA ILE A 405 6.57 -11.01 12.30
C ILE A 405 5.11 -10.76 12.69
N GLY A 406 4.75 -11.25 13.88
CA GLY A 406 3.45 -11.00 14.49
C GLY A 406 2.46 -12.12 14.23
N SER A 407 1.19 -11.83 14.44
CA SER A 407 0.05 -12.74 14.22
C SER A 407 -1.14 -11.87 13.79
N ASN A 408 -0.86 -10.94 12.88
CA ASN A 408 -1.62 -9.73 12.60
C ASN A 408 -2.84 -10.03 11.71
N SER A 409 -2.90 -11.19 11.06
CA SER A 409 -4.13 -11.77 10.51
C SER A 409 -5.31 -11.74 11.51
N ALA A 410 -5.05 -11.92 12.81
CA ALA A 410 -6.08 -11.84 13.85
C ALA A 410 -6.63 -10.41 14.04
N SER A 411 -5.83 -9.37 13.78
CA SER A 411 -6.26 -7.97 13.80
C SER A 411 -7.22 -7.68 12.65
N LEU A 412 -6.82 -8.03 11.41
CA LEU A 412 -7.65 -7.86 10.19
C LEU A 412 -9.05 -8.47 10.37
N ILE A 413 -9.09 -9.75 10.75
CA ILE A 413 -10.33 -10.53 10.86
C ILE A 413 -11.22 -9.98 11.99
N ALA A 414 -10.62 -9.56 13.11
CA ALA A 414 -11.36 -8.96 14.22
C ALA A 414 -11.89 -7.57 13.87
N ASP A 415 -11.07 -6.69 13.27
CA ASP A 415 -11.47 -5.33 12.89
C ASP A 415 -12.64 -5.34 11.91
N ALA A 416 -12.56 -6.15 10.86
CA ALA A 416 -13.63 -6.36 9.89
C ALA A 416 -14.92 -6.85 10.56
N TYR A 417 -14.82 -7.91 11.38
CA TYR A 417 -15.99 -8.51 12.01
C TYR A 417 -16.63 -7.57 13.05
N LEU A 418 -15.84 -6.85 13.83
CA LEU A 418 -16.34 -5.92 14.86
C LEU A 418 -16.97 -4.66 14.24
N LYS A 419 -16.51 -4.23 13.05
CA LYS A 419 -17.12 -3.14 12.26
C LYS A 419 -18.35 -3.57 11.44
N GLY A 420 -18.76 -4.84 11.54
CA GLY A 420 -20.01 -5.33 10.94
C GLY A 420 -19.86 -5.93 9.54
N ILE A 421 -18.64 -6.13 9.05
CA ILE A 421 -18.38 -6.70 7.72
C ILE A 421 -18.63 -8.22 7.77
N ARG A 422 -19.43 -8.73 6.82
CA ARG A 422 -19.93 -10.11 6.78
C ARG A 422 -20.04 -10.55 5.32
N GLY A 423 -20.04 -11.86 5.10
CA GLY A 423 -20.08 -12.47 3.77
C GLY A 423 -19.17 -13.71 3.66
N TYR A 424 -18.38 -13.97 4.70
CA TYR A 424 -17.36 -15.01 4.79
C TYR A 424 -17.56 -15.93 6.01
N ASN A 425 -16.93 -17.10 6.00
CA ASN A 425 -17.04 -18.07 7.10
C ASN A 425 -16.16 -17.71 8.31
N ILE A 426 -16.70 -16.91 9.24
CA ILE A 426 -16.00 -16.50 10.47
C ILE A 426 -15.61 -17.67 11.38
N GLU A 427 -16.36 -18.77 11.43
CA GLU A 427 -16.00 -19.93 12.28
C GLU A 427 -14.73 -20.63 11.77
N THR A 428 -14.55 -20.71 10.45
CA THR A 428 -13.30 -21.19 9.84
C THR A 428 -12.13 -20.27 10.17
N LEU A 429 -12.31 -18.95 10.04
CA LEU A 429 -11.27 -17.98 10.39
C LEU A 429 -10.93 -17.99 11.89
N TYR A 430 -11.93 -18.11 12.76
CA TYR A 430 -11.71 -18.20 14.20
C TYR A 430 -10.93 -19.47 14.57
N LYS A 431 -11.28 -20.61 13.98
CA LYS A 431 -10.50 -21.86 14.10
C LYS A 431 -9.06 -21.68 13.62
N ALA A 432 -8.84 -20.94 12.53
CA ALA A 432 -7.52 -20.66 11.97
C ALA A 432 -6.67 -19.77 12.89
N ILE A 433 -7.24 -18.68 13.40
CA ILE A 433 -6.68 -17.81 14.43
C ILE A 433 -6.26 -18.62 15.66
N MET A 434 -7.14 -19.47 16.18
CA MET A 434 -6.85 -20.30 17.34
C MET A 434 -5.63 -21.22 17.10
N LYS A 435 -5.52 -21.83 15.90
CA LYS A 435 -4.36 -22.63 15.49
C LYS A 435 -3.07 -21.81 15.50
N ASN A 436 -3.09 -20.58 14.96
CA ASN A 436 -1.94 -19.68 14.98
C ASN A 436 -1.48 -19.40 16.42
N THR A 437 -2.38 -19.32 17.41
CA THR A 437 -1.99 -19.03 18.81
C THR A 437 -1.21 -20.13 19.53
N ASP A 438 -1.27 -21.36 19.03
CA ASP A 438 -0.66 -22.54 19.66
C ASP A 438 0.46 -23.19 18.80
N SER A 439 0.68 -22.72 17.56
CA SER A 439 1.63 -23.35 16.62
C SER A 439 2.21 -22.41 15.55
N VAL A 440 3.32 -22.82 14.94
CA VAL A 440 4.01 -22.15 13.83
C VAL A 440 3.78 -22.91 12.51
N GLY A 441 3.71 -22.17 11.41
CA GLY A 441 3.31 -22.62 10.09
C GLY A 441 4.43 -23.19 9.21
N PRO A 442 4.23 -23.21 7.87
CA PRO A 442 5.21 -23.74 6.92
C PRO A 442 6.49 -22.89 6.82
N VAL A 443 6.44 -21.65 7.29
CA VAL A 443 7.53 -20.67 7.38
C VAL A 443 7.48 -19.96 8.73
N SER A 444 8.57 -19.31 9.15
CA SER A 444 8.70 -18.77 10.52
C SER A 444 7.78 -17.58 10.83
N SER A 445 7.40 -16.81 9.80
CA SER A 445 6.42 -15.72 9.90
C SER A 445 4.98 -16.18 10.12
N VAL A 446 4.61 -17.38 9.66
CA VAL A 446 3.22 -17.86 9.66
C VAL A 446 2.88 -18.54 10.99
N GLY A 447 1.71 -18.24 11.56
CA GLY A 447 1.34 -18.70 12.90
C GLY A 447 2.06 -17.89 13.97
N ARG A 448 2.54 -18.54 15.04
CA ARG A 448 3.36 -17.86 16.07
C ARG A 448 4.66 -18.59 16.33
N LEU A 449 5.76 -18.12 15.74
CA LEU A 449 7.10 -18.52 16.16
C LEU A 449 7.30 -18.23 17.65
N GLY A 450 7.70 -19.25 18.42
CA GLY A 450 7.81 -19.14 19.88
C GLY A 450 6.49 -19.28 20.64
N ALA A 451 5.38 -19.70 20.01
CA ALA A 451 4.08 -19.89 20.65
C ALA A 451 4.15 -20.59 22.01
N LYS A 452 4.90 -21.69 22.12
CA LYS A 452 5.06 -22.42 23.39
C LYS A 452 5.63 -21.54 24.51
N TYR A 453 6.73 -20.82 24.26
CA TYR A 453 7.32 -19.96 25.28
C TYR A 453 6.39 -18.81 25.66
N TYR A 454 5.76 -18.17 24.67
CA TYR A 454 4.79 -17.11 24.91
C TYR A 454 3.57 -17.60 25.73
N ASN A 455 3.09 -18.81 25.44
CA ASN A 455 1.96 -19.43 26.13
C ASN A 455 2.29 -19.88 27.56
N ASP A 456 3.52 -20.35 27.81
CA ASP A 456 3.98 -20.83 29.12
C ASP A 456 4.50 -19.70 30.04
N LEU A 457 5.18 -18.69 29.47
CA LEU A 457 5.94 -17.65 30.20
C LEU A 457 5.30 -16.25 30.10
N GLY A 458 4.40 -16.03 29.14
CA GLY A 458 3.82 -14.72 28.83
C GLY A 458 4.73 -13.80 27.99
N TYR A 459 5.82 -14.31 27.43
CA TYR A 459 6.71 -13.60 26.50
C TYR A 459 7.56 -14.60 25.70
N VAL A 460 8.08 -14.17 24.54
CA VAL A 460 9.10 -14.92 23.78
C VAL A 460 10.49 -14.54 24.33
N PRO A 461 11.30 -15.49 24.85
CA PRO A 461 12.57 -15.15 25.49
C PRO A 461 13.70 -14.83 24.50
N TYR A 462 14.53 -13.86 24.87
CA TYR A 462 15.66 -13.34 24.10
C TYR A 462 16.75 -14.38 23.84
N ASN A 463 17.07 -15.21 24.83
CA ASN A 463 18.11 -16.23 24.73
C ASN A 463 17.57 -17.64 24.38
N ALA A 464 16.37 -17.72 23.77
CA ALA A 464 15.76 -18.99 23.34
C ALA A 464 16.08 -19.37 21.88
N GLY A 465 16.94 -18.61 21.17
CA GLY A 465 17.24 -18.84 19.76
C GLY A 465 16.12 -18.39 18.80
N ILE A 466 15.32 -17.41 19.22
CA ILE A 466 14.25 -16.79 18.44
C ILE A 466 14.52 -15.29 18.41
N ASN A 467 14.74 -14.73 17.23
CA ASN A 467 15.02 -13.31 17.05
C ASN A 467 13.71 -12.48 17.05
N GLU A 468 13.86 -11.15 17.12
CA GLU A 468 12.76 -10.17 17.20
C GLU A 468 11.78 -10.43 18.35
N ASN A 469 12.24 -11.11 19.41
CA ASN A 469 11.40 -11.75 20.41
C ASN A 469 10.55 -10.78 21.26
N ALA A 470 11.04 -9.57 21.52
CA ALA A 470 10.28 -8.55 22.22
C ALA A 470 9.21 -7.93 21.32
N ALA A 471 9.53 -7.66 20.05
CA ALA A 471 8.55 -7.22 19.06
C ALA A 471 7.44 -8.28 18.84
N ARG A 472 7.81 -9.56 18.67
CA ARG A 472 6.87 -10.69 18.62
C ARG A 472 5.98 -10.76 19.86
N THR A 473 6.54 -10.55 21.06
CA THR A 473 5.76 -10.53 22.31
C THR A 473 4.71 -9.41 22.33
N LEU A 474 5.07 -8.22 21.87
CA LEU A 474 4.19 -7.05 21.85
C LEU A 474 3.04 -7.23 20.84
N GLU A 475 3.35 -7.70 19.64
CA GLU A 475 2.35 -7.93 18.60
C GLU A 475 1.47 -9.16 18.90
N TYR A 476 1.99 -10.21 19.53
CA TYR A 476 1.16 -11.33 20.01
C TYR A 476 0.19 -10.88 21.13
N ALA A 477 0.59 -9.96 22.00
CA ALA A 477 -0.29 -9.40 23.02
C ALA A 477 -1.41 -8.55 22.39
N TYR A 478 -1.09 -7.74 21.38
CA TYR A 478 -2.11 -7.02 20.60
C TYR A 478 -3.04 -7.96 19.82
N ALA A 479 -2.50 -9.00 19.18
CA ALA A 479 -3.30 -10.02 18.52
C ALA A 479 -4.22 -10.73 19.51
N ASP A 480 -3.76 -11.07 20.72
CA ASP A 480 -4.61 -11.68 21.76
C ASP A 480 -5.73 -10.75 22.24
N PHE A 481 -5.55 -9.43 22.25
CA PHE A 481 -6.65 -8.48 22.44
C PHE A 481 -7.70 -8.61 21.32
N CYS A 482 -7.26 -8.63 20.05
CA CYS A 482 -8.15 -8.77 18.90
C CYS A 482 -8.96 -10.09 18.97
N ILE A 483 -8.31 -11.17 19.41
CA ILE A 483 -8.95 -12.48 19.63
C ILE A 483 -9.97 -12.41 20.77
N ALA A 484 -9.65 -11.77 21.90
CA ALA A 484 -10.61 -11.61 23.00
C ALA A 484 -11.88 -10.87 22.56
N ARG A 485 -11.72 -9.76 21.82
CA ARG A 485 -12.84 -8.96 21.31
C ARG A 485 -13.69 -9.72 20.28
N LEU A 486 -13.05 -10.47 19.39
CA LEU A 486 -13.74 -11.33 18.43
C LEU A 486 -14.48 -12.48 19.14
N ALA A 487 -13.84 -13.11 20.13
CA ALA A 487 -14.41 -14.19 20.91
C ALA A 487 -15.66 -13.75 21.70
N GLU A 488 -15.62 -12.55 22.29
CA GLU A 488 -16.77 -11.91 22.93
C GLU A 488 -17.91 -11.67 21.90
N SER A 489 -17.60 -11.09 20.74
CA SER A 489 -18.58 -10.85 19.67
C SER A 489 -19.17 -12.14 19.06
N LEU A 490 -18.50 -13.28 19.20
CA LEU A 490 -18.96 -14.60 18.76
C LEU A 490 -19.65 -15.39 19.89
N GLY A 491 -19.77 -14.85 21.10
CA GLY A 491 -20.39 -15.53 22.23
C GLY A 491 -19.61 -16.77 22.70
N ARG A 492 -18.28 -16.75 22.57
CA ARG A 492 -17.39 -17.85 22.99
C ARG A 492 -17.41 -18.03 24.52
N PRO A 493 -17.00 -19.22 25.05
CA PRO A 493 -16.98 -19.46 26.48
C PRO A 493 -16.14 -18.43 27.24
N SER A 494 -16.59 -17.98 28.43
CA SER A 494 -15.90 -16.91 29.16
C SER A 494 -14.44 -17.24 29.45
N ALA A 495 -14.11 -18.49 29.81
CA ALA A 495 -12.75 -18.95 30.04
C ALA A 495 -11.83 -18.84 28.79
N GLU A 496 -12.40 -18.82 27.58
CA GLU A 496 -11.67 -18.58 26.33
C GLU A 496 -11.38 -17.08 26.17
N ILE A 497 -12.37 -16.22 26.46
CA ILE A 497 -12.23 -14.75 26.45
C ILE A 497 -11.21 -14.31 27.52
N GLU A 498 -11.41 -14.71 28.78
CA GLU A 498 -10.54 -14.42 29.93
C GLU A 498 -9.07 -14.87 29.69
N LYS A 499 -8.86 -15.99 28.99
CA LYS A 499 -7.52 -16.45 28.56
C LYS A 499 -6.84 -15.40 27.69
N PHE A 500 -7.56 -14.86 26.70
CA PHE A 500 -7.02 -13.91 25.74
C PHE A 500 -6.92 -12.49 26.31
N GLU A 501 -7.87 -12.04 27.13
CA GLU A 501 -7.76 -10.78 27.89
C GLU A 501 -6.52 -10.78 28.80
N LYS A 502 -6.25 -11.90 29.48
CA LYS A 502 -5.05 -12.06 30.31
C LYS A 502 -3.78 -12.00 29.46
N ARG A 503 -3.76 -12.65 28.29
CA ARG A 503 -2.61 -12.62 27.37
C ARG A 503 -2.43 -11.27 26.69
N ALA A 504 -3.49 -10.49 26.49
CA ALA A 504 -3.39 -9.13 25.96
C ALA A 504 -2.55 -8.19 26.85
N MET A 505 -2.42 -8.52 28.14
CA MET A 505 -1.54 -7.84 29.10
C MET A 505 -0.08 -8.29 29.05
N ASN A 506 0.31 -9.23 28.17
CA ASN A 506 1.68 -9.78 28.12
C ASN A 506 2.75 -8.76 27.75
N TYR A 507 2.40 -7.61 27.16
CA TYR A 507 3.34 -6.49 26.96
C TYR A 507 4.03 -6.07 28.28
N LYS A 508 3.34 -6.20 29.42
CA LYS A 508 3.87 -5.91 30.76
C LYS A 508 5.08 -6.79 31.11
N ASN A 509 5.21 -7.98 30.50
CA ASN A 509 6.29 -8.92 30.79
C ASN A 509 7.64 -8.53 30.16
N VAL A 510 7.66 -7.64 29.16
CA VAL A 510 8.89 -7.16 28.50
C VAL A 510 9.19 -5.69 28.79
N PHE A 511 8.44 -5.03 29.68
CA PHE A 511 8.73 -3.67 30.12
C PHE A 511 9.76 -3.64 31.26
N ASP A 512 10.90 -2.99 31.06
CA ASP A 512 11.90 -2.79 32.11
C ASP A 512 11.58 -1.52 32.92
N PRO A 513 11.13 -1.63 34.19
CA PRO A 513 10.78 -0.48 35.01
C PRO A 513 11.97 0.42 35.38
N GLY A 514 13.20 -0.12 35.36
CA GLY A 514 14.43 0.65 35.59
C GLY A 514 14.87 1.48 34.39
N ARG A 515 14.30 1.23 33.20
CA ARG A 515 14.57 1.96 31.95
C ARG A 515 13.35 2.66 31.36
N LYS A 516 12.14 2.28 31.80
CA LYS A 516 10.84 2.72 31.29
C LYS A 516 10.74 2.57 29.77
N LEU A 517 11.12 1.37 29.32
CA LEU A 517 11.31 0.98 27.93
C LEU A 517 11.07 -0.54 27.79
N MET A 518 10.61 -1.00 26.63
CA MET A 518 10.54 -2.42 26.32
C MET A 518 11.93 -2.99 26.09
N ARG A 519 12.18 -4.21 26.57
CA ARG A 519 13.50 -4.82 26.68
C ARG A 519 13.41 -6.35 26.59
N GLY A 520 14.37 -6.96 25.88
CA GLY A 520 14.45 -8.42 25.76
C GLY A 520 14.58 -9.10 27.13
N ARG A 521 13.89 -10.22 27.31
CA ARG A 521 13.84 -10.95 28.59
C ARG A 521 14.27 -12.40 28.39
N ASN A 522 15.16 -12.88 29.23
CA ASN A 522 15.75 -14.22 29.16
C ASN A 522 14.81 -15.30 29.73
N LEU A 523 15.09 -16.55 29.43
CA LEU A 523 14.38 -17.74 29.92
C LEU A 523 14.26 -17.84 31.45
N ASP A 524 15.22 -17.27 32.19
CA ASP A 524 15.21 -17.23 33.67
C ASP A 524 14.40 -16.06 34.25
N GLY A 525 13.78 -15.24 33.39
CA GLY A 525 13.02 -14.05 33.77
C GLY A 525 13.85 -12.78 33.97
N SER A 526 15.19 -12.83 33.85
CA SER A 526 16.06 -11.65 33.87
C SER A 526 15.96 -10.85 32.56
N PHE A 527 16.20 -9.54 32.59
CA PHE A 527 16.31 -8.74 31.36
C PHE A 527 17.71 -8.88 30.74
N GLN A 528 17.79 -8.94 29.41
CA GLN A 528 19.02 -9.22 28.66
C GLN A 528 20.11 -8.17 28.90
N SER A 529 21.37 -8.58 29.11
CA SER A 529 22.46 -7.67 29.45
C SER A 529 23.70 -7.95 28.60
N PRO A 530 24.40 -6.93 28.06
CA PRO A 530 24.12 -5.49 28.18
C PRO A 530 22.85 -5.05 27.41
N PHE A 531 22.30 -3.88 27.77
CA PHE A 531 21.16 -3.27 27.07
C PHE A 531 21.55 -1.94 26.45
N SER A 532 21.36 -1.84 25.14
CA SER A 532 21.36 -0.59 24.37
C SER A 532 19.92 -0.33 23.90
N PRO A 533 19.28 0.80 24.27
CA PRO A 533 17.93 1.11 23.78
C PRO A 533 17.95 1.54 22.31
N PHE A 534 19.13 1.87 21.76
CA PHE A 534 19.33 2.28 20.37
C PHE A 534 19.77 1.14 19.45
N LYS A 535 19.91 -0.10 19.96
CA LYS A 535 20.22 -1.26 19.11
C LYS A 535 19.01 -1.62 18.27
N TRP A 536 19.18 -1.55 16.96
CA TRP A 536 18.16 -1.97 16.00
C TRP A 536 18.22 -3.49 15.77
N GLY A 537 17.07 -4.09 15.49
CA GLY A 537 16.94 -5.53 15.29
C GLY A 537 17.03 -6.31 16.60
N ASP A 538 17.60 -7.52 16.55
CA ASP A 538 17.94 -8.34 17.72
C ASP A 538 16.71 -8.75 18.57
N ALA A 539 16.32 -7.94 19.55
CA ALA A 539 15.07 -8.13 20.30
C ALA A 539 13.83 -7.57 19.56
N PHE A 540 14.03 -6.73 18.55
CA PHE A 540 12.99 -6.06 17.76
C PHE A 540 13.17 -6.35 16.27
N THR A 541 12.19 -6.00 15.44
CA THR A 541 12.36 -5.94 13.97
C THR A 541 12.49 -4.48 13.55
N GLU A 542 13.32 -4.21 12.53
CA GLU A 542 13.48 -2.92 11.81
C GLU A 542 13.40 -1.64 12.67
N GLY A 543 13.94 -1.74 13.88
CA GLY A 543 13.72 -0.72 14.90
C GLY A 543 14.37 -1.10 16.20
N ASN A 544 14.31 -0.17 17.14
CA ASN A 544 14.92 -0.31 18.45
C ASN A 544 13.88 -0.12 19.57
N SER A 545 14.34 -0.10 20.83
CA SER A 545 13.45 0.01 22.00
C SER A 545 12.64 1.33 22.02
N TRP A 546 13.18 2.44 21.51
CA TRP A 546 12.47 3.70 21.36
C TRP A 546 11.35 3.66 20.32
N HIS A 547 11.37 2.67 19.41
CA HIS A 547 10.34 2.50 18.39
C HIS A 547 9.25 1.56 18.91
N TYR A 548 9.65 0.38 19.38
CA TYR A 548 8.73 -0.68 19.79
C TYR A 548 8.07 -0.49 21.16
N THR A 549 8.56 0.43 22.01
CA THR A 549 7.93 0.66 23.33
C THR A 549 6.47 1.12 23.23
N TRP A 550 6.08 1.69 22.10
CA TRP A 550 4.74 2.24 21.85
C TRP A 550 3.75 1.20 21.29
N SER A 551 4.19 -0.02 20.97
CA SER A 551 3.38 -1.10 20.38
C SER A 551 2.49 -1.78 21.44
N VAL A 552 1.61 -1.00 22.07
CA VAL A 552 0.63 -1.42 23.08
C VAL A 552 -0.75 -0.85 22.71
N PHE A 553 -1.13 -0.98 21.44
CA PHE A 553 -2.32 -0.37 20.84
C PHE A 553 -3.60 -0.59 21.67
N GLN A 554 -3.73 -1.78 22.27
CA GLN A 554 -4.87 -2.19 23.08
C GLN A 554 -4.97 -1.50 24.45
N ASP A 555 -3.86 -0.98 25.00
CA ASP A 555 -3.82 -0.57 26.41
C ASP A 555 -2.77 0.53 26.68
N ILE A 556 -2.96 1.69 26.04
CA ILE A 556 -2.09 2.85 26.22
C ILE A 556 -2.16 3.40 27.65
N GLU A 557 -3.33 3.35 28.32
CA GLU A 557 -3.42 3.68 29.76
C GLU A 557 -2.53 2.76 30.62
N GLY A 558 -2.55 1.44 30.37
CA GLY A 558 -1.68 0.51 31.08
C GLY A 558 -0.18 0.74 30.79
N LEU A 559 0.19 1.24 29.61
CA LEU A 559 1.56 1.71 29.31
C LEU A 559 1.91 3.02 30.05
N ILE A 560 0.96 3.96 30.15
CA ILE A 560 1.08 5.20 30.93
C ILE A 560 1.34 4.85 32.41
N ASP A 561 0.62 3.90 32.98
CA ASP A 561 0.80 3.41 34.35
C ASP A 561 2.20 2.80 34.57
N LEU A 562 2.66 1.93 33.66
CA LEU A 562 4.02 1.38 33.68
C LEU A 562 5.10 2.48 33.62
N MET A 563 4.87 3.52 32.83
CA MET A 563 5.75 4.68 32.75
C MET A 563 5.66 5.60 33.98
N GLY A 564 4.71 5.40 34.88
CA GLY A 564 4.53 6.17 36.11
C GLY A 564 3.71 7.45 35.94
N GLY A 565 2.79 7.47 34.97
CA GLY A 565 1.81 8.54 34.78
C GLY A 565 2.03 9.41 33.54
N LYS A 566 0.99 10.20 33.24
CA LYS A 566 0.79 10.97 31.99
C LYS A 566 1.92 11.98 31.74
N ASP A 567 2.47 12.59 32.78
CA ASP A 567 3.59 13.53 32.67
C ASP A 567 4.88 12.86 32.20
N TYR A 568 5.26 11.70 32.78
CA TYR A 568 6.46 10.98 32.32
C TYR A 568 6.25 10.40 30.92
N PHE A 569 5.08 9.84 30.65
CA PHE A 569 4.74 9.30 29.34
C PHE A 569 4.84 10.36 28.23
N THR A 570 4.30 11.57 28.46
CA THR A 570 4.37 12.67 27.48
C THR A 570 5.78 13.24 27.35
N ALA A 571 6.55 13.38 28.44
CA ALA A 571 7.96 13.75 28.35
C ALA A 571 8.82 12.69 27.62
N LYS A 572 8.47 11.41 27.75
CA LYS A 572 9.13 10.31 27.03
C LYS A 572 8.82 10.36 25.53
N LEU A 573 7.57 10.64 25.14
CA LEU A 573 7.19 10.92 23.74
C LEU A 573 7.92 12.15 23.19
N ASP A 574 7.93 13.27 23.92
CA ASP A 574 8.65 14.49 23.52
C ASP A 574 10.13 14.16 23.22
N SER A 575 10.76 13.40 24.12
CA SER A 575 12.18 13.05 24.00
C SER A 575 12.52 12.20 22.76
N VAL A 576 11.56 11.53 22.12
CA VAL A 576 11.79 10.82 20.83
C VAL A 576 12.21 11.82 19.74
N PHE A 577 11.62 13.01 19.73
CA PHE A 577 11.92 14.07 18.76
C PHE A 577 13.17 14.87 19.12
N GLU A 578 13.53 14.92 20.41
CA GLU A 578 14.67 15.70 20.92
C GLU A 578 16.00 14.94 20.92
N VAL A 579 16.00 13.63 21.18
CA VAL A 579 17.25 12.85 21.17
C VAL A 579 17.81 12.78 19.75
N PRO A 580 19.13 12.97 19.52
CA PRO A 580 19.69 12.81 18.19
C PRO A 580 19.40 11.41 17.61
N PRO A 581 19.40 11.22 16.27
CA PRO A 581 19.22 9.92 15.61
C PRO A 581 20.43 8.99 15.81
N VAL A 582 20.73 8.65 17.07
CA VAL A 582 21.74 7.67 17.46
C VAL A 582 21.15 6.28 17.28
N PHE A 583 21.94 5.39 16.67
CA PHE A 583 21.58 4.00 16.44
C PHE A 583 22.79 3.09 16.69
N ASP A 584 22.51 1.83 16.98
CA ASP A 584 23.45 0.73 17.02
C ASP A 584 22.95 -0.34 16.03
N TYR A 585 23.72 -0.55 14.97
CA TYR A 585 23.40 -1.45 13.85
C TYR A 585 24.09 -2.82 13.97
N SER A 586 24.66 -3.15 15.14
CA SER A 586 25.49 -4.34 15.35
C SER A 586 24.80 -5.68 15.04
N TYR A 587 23.47 -5.74 15.07
CA TYR A 587 22.70 -6.91 14.63
C TYR A 587 22.81 -7.15 13.12
N TYR A 588 22.63 -6.09 12.32
CA TYR A 588 22.63 -6.16 10.86
C TYR A 588 24.04 -6.15 10.25
N GLY A 589 25.05 -5.71 11.01
CA GLY A 589 26.44 -5.59 10.54
C GLY A 589 26.70 -4.42 9.58
N GLN A 590 25.63 -3.78 9.07
CA GLN A 590 25.66 -2.60 8.20
C GLN A 590 24.53 -1.63 8.56
N VAL A 591 24.64 -0.39 8.08
CA VAL A 591 23.54 0.57 8.15
C VAL A 591 22.53 0.24 7.04
N ILE A 592 21.41 -0.35 7.43
CA ILE A 592 20.23 -0.61 6.59
C ILE A 592 19.52 0.71 6.22
N HIS A 593 18.61 0.68 5.25
CA HIS A 593 18.04 1.90 4.66
C HIS A 593 17.13 2.64 5.65
N GLU A 594 16.35 1.92 6.45
CA GLU A 594 15.45 2.42 7.50
C GLU A 594 16.20 3.22 8.57
N ILE A 595 17.43 2.80 8.91
CA ILE A 595 18.34 3.54 9.81
C ILE A 595 18.81 4.83 9.13
N ARG A 596 19.15 4.76 7.84
CA ARG A 596 19.62 5.90 7.04
C ARG A 596 18.51 6.94 6.88
N GLU A 597 17.29 6.50 6.58
CA GLU A 597 16.07 7.28 6.46
C GLU A 597 15.80 8.06 7.75
N MET A 598 15.67 7.38 8.90
CA MET A 598 15.53 8.05 10.21
C MET A 598 16.64 9.08 10.44
N GLN A 599 17.91 8.74 10.12
CA GLN A 599 19.04 9.62 10.38
C GLN A 599 18.96 10.95 9.60
N ILE A 600 18.49 10.94 8.35
CA ILE A 600 18.48 12.15 7.51
C ILE A 600 17.27 13.07 7.75
N MET A 601 16.16 12.55 8.29
CA MET A 601 14.95 13.37 8.50
C MET A 601 15.11 14.47 9.56
N ASN A 602 16.11 14.36 10.45
CA ASN A 602 16.31 15.29 11.57
C ASN A 602 15.02 15.48 12.40
N MET A 603 14.45 14.37 12.88
CA MET A 603 13.28 14.29 13.77
C MET A 603 13.57 13.40 14.98
N GLY A 604 14.81 13.44 15.46
CA GLY A 604 15.32 12.58 16.51
C GLY A 604 15.25 11.09 16.15
N ASN A 605 14.71 10.27 17.05
CA ASN A 605 14.41 8.84 16.82
C ASN A 605 13.00 8.60 16.26
N TYR A 606 12.31 9.61 15.70
CA TYR A 606 11.02 9.39 15.03
C TYR A 606 11.20 8.87 13.59
N ALA A 607 11.38 7.55 13.46
CA ALA A 607 11.55 6.84 12.19
C ALA A 607 10.22 6.65 11.42
N HIS A 608 9.60 7.74 10.95
CA HIS A 608 8.27 7.69 10.32
C HIS A 608 8.14 6.73 9.12
N GLY A 609 9.22 6.57 8.35
CA GLY A 609 9.30 5.65 7.21
C GLY A 609 9.27 4.16 7.56
N ASN A 610 9.11 3.80 8.84
CA ASN A 610 8.93 2.42 9.29
C ASN A 610 7.74 2.30 10.26
N GLN A 611 7.03 1.18 10.15
CA GLN A 611 5.68 0.93 10.63
C GLN A 611 5.48 0.97 12.17
N PRO A 612 6.42 0.55 13.04
CA PRO A 612 6.25 0.49 14.49
C PRO A 612 5.97 1.83 15.18
N VAL A 613 6.29 2.97 14.56
CA VAL A 613 6.11 4.32 15.16
C VAL A 613 5.03 5.16 14.49
N GLN A 614 4.37 4.69 13.43
CA GLN A 614 3.42 5.48 12.66
C GLN A 614 2.21 5.98 13.49
N HIS A 615 1.75 5.20 14.47
CA HIS A 615 0.69 5.59 15.41
C HIS A 615 1.17 6.45 16.59
N MET A 616 2.49 6.50 16.87
CA MET A 616 3.07 7.04 18.10
C MET A 616 2.63 8.48 18.40
N ILE A 617 2.52 9.33 17.38
CA ILE A 617 2.14 10.74 17.55
C ILE A 617 0.68 10.94 17.95
N TYR A 618 -0.19 9.94 17.74
CA TYR A 618 -1.57 9.98 18.21
C TYR A 618 -1.67 9.67 19.71
N LEU A 619 -0.62 9.15 20.34
CA LEU A 619 -0.64 8.72 21.74
C LEU A 619 -0.75 9.88 22.75
N TYR A 620 -0.41 11.12 22.37
CA TYR A 620 -0.65 12.29 23.24
C TYR A 620 -2.15 12.51 23.55
N ASN A 621 -3.07 12.02 22.70
CA ASN A 621 -4.52 12.05 22.96
C ASN A 621 -4.93 11.23 24.21
N TYR A 622 -4.18 10.20 24.56
CA TYR A 622 -4.43 9.30 25.70
C TYR A 622 -3.86 9.85 27.01
N ALA A 623 -2.93 10.81 26.92
CA ALA A 623 -2.32 11.49 28.06
C ALA A 623 -2.81 12.94 28.22
N GLY A 624 -3.93 13.30 27.57
CA GLY A 624 -4.56 14.61 27.69
C GLY A 624 -3.77 15.77 27.12
N GLN A 625 -2.95 15.55 26.08
CA GLN A 625 -2.21 16.59 25.37
C GLN A 625 -2.46 16.58 23.84
N PRO A 626 -3.72 16.55 23.37
CA PRO A 626 -4.05 16.37 21.94
C PRO A 626 -3.45 17.44 21.02
N TRP A 627 -3.13 18.64 21.54
CA TRP A 627 -2.42 19.68 20.79
C TRP A 627 -1.01 19.26 20.34
N LYS A 628 -0.34 18.33 21.04
CA LYS A 628 0.95 17.79 20.60
C LYS A 628 0.77 16.86 19.40
N THR A 629 -0.27 16.01 19.39
CA THR A 629 -0.65 15.26 18.19
C THR A 629 -0.92 16.19 17.02
N GLN A 630 -1.73 17.24 17.22
CA GLN A 630 -2.05 18.23 16.18
C GLN A 630 -0.80 18.91 15.59
N HIS A 631 0.20 19.19 16.42
CA HIS A 631 1.49 19.71 15.97
C HIS A 631 2.29 18.70 15.15
N HIS A 632 2.57 17.51 15.71
CA HIS A 632 3.43 16.52 15.06
C HIS A 632 2.80 15.91 13.80
N VAL A 633 1.48 15.67 13.77
CA VAL A 633 0.78 15.17 12.58
C VAL A 633 0.93 16.14 11.41
N ARG A 634 0.83 17.45 11.67
CA ARG A 634 0.99 18.49 10.64
C ARG A 634 2.45 18.67 10.21
N ASP A 635 3.39 18.65 11.15
CA ASP A 635 4.83 18.70 10.84
C ASP A 635 5.26 17.50 9.97
N VAL A 636 4.80 16.30 10.29
CA VAL A 636 5.06 15.08 9.48
C VAL A 636 4.47 15.20 8.08
N MET A 637 3.19 15.56 7.94
CA MET A 637 2.56 15.68 6.62
C MET A 637 3.16 16.81 5.76
N ASP A 638 3.60 17.92 6.37
CA ASP A 638 4.19 19.05 5.64
C ASP A 638 5.69 18.82 5.29
N LYS A 639 6.38 17.87 5.95
CA LYS A 639 7.84 17.68 5.84
C LYS A 639 8.26 16.36 5.18
N LEU A 640 7.52 15.27 5.43
CA LEU A 640 7.93 13.90 5.07
C LEU A 640 7.20 13.33 3.84
N TYR A 641 6.31 14.11 3.23
CA TYR A 641 5.51 13.71 2.08
C TYR A 641 5.47 14.82 1.03
N ASN A 642 5.63 14.44 -0.23
CA ASN A 642 5.38 15.30 -1.39
C ASN A 642 5.05 14.43 -2.63
N TYR A 643 4.59 15.01 -3.74
CA TYR A 643 4.14 14.24 -4.91
C TYR A 643 5.25 13.87 -5.92
N LEU A 644 6.50 14.26 -5.69
CA LEU A 644 7.63 14.10 -6.60
C LEU A 644 8.17 12.66 -6.59
N PRO A 645 9.11 12.30 -7.49
CA PRO A 645 9.69 10.96 -7.53
C PRO A 645 10.33 10.49 -6.21
N ASP A 646 10.81 11.40 -5.37
CA ASP A 646 11.37 11.19 -4.02
C ASP A 646 10.32 11.44 -2.90
N GLY A 647 9.05 11.13 -3.17
CA GLY A 647 7.90 11.64 -2.43
C GLY A 647 7.65 11.13 -1.00
N TYR A 648 8.22 9.98 -0.60
CA TYR A 648 8.08 9.41 0.75
C TYR A 648 9.39 9.49 1.54
N CYS A 649 9.32 9.27 2.86
CA CYS A 649 10.46 9.30 3.77
C CYS A 649 11.02 7.90 4.15
N GLY A 650 10.69 6.89 3.36
CA GLY A 650 10.94 5.46 3.59
C GLY A 650 10.05 4.64 2.65
N ASP A 651 9.86 3.35 2.93
CA ASP A 651 9.06 2.47 2.07
C ASP A 651 7.54 2.78 2.10
N GLU A 652 6.88 2.53 0.97
CA GLU A 652 5.44 2.76 0.80
C GLU A 652 4.59 1.65 1.44
N ASP A 653 5.11 0.42 1.40
CA ASP A 653 4.59 -0.81 1.99
C ASP A 653 3.11 -1.09 1.73
N ASN A 654 2.83 -1.34 0.45
CA ASN A 654 1.57 -1.88 -0.05
C ASN A 654 0.34 -1.07 0.36
N GLY A 655 0.47 0.26 0.32
CA GLY A 655 -0.57 1.19 0.73
C GLY A 655 -0.54 1.57 2.21
N GLN A 656 0.32 1.00 3.08
CA GLN A 656 0.32 1.32 4.50
C GLN A 656 0.77 2.75 4.79
N THR A 657 1.93 3.17 4.27
CA THR A 657 2.45 4.53 4.48
C THR A 657 1.54 5.57 3.79
N SER A 658 0.95 5.21 2.64
CA SER A 658 -0.06 6.05 1.98
C SER A 658 -1.40 6.16 2.73
N ALA A 659 -1.90 5.06 3.30
CA ALA A 659 -3.14 5.07 4.08
C ALA A 659 -2.98 5.87 5.37
N TRP A 660 -1.78 5.87 5.98
CA TRP A 660 -1.44 6.77 7.07
C TRP A 660 -1.61 8.24 6.67
N TYR A 661 -1.10 8.65 5.51
CA TYR A 661 -1.26 10.01 5.00
C TYR A 661 -2.74 10.34 4.75
N VAL A 662 -3.46 9.47 4.04
CA VAL A 662 -4.90 9.65 3.75
C VAL A 662 -5.69 9.87 5.04
N PHE A 663 -5.59 8.98 6.03
CA PHE A 663 -6.25 9.16 7.34
C PHE A 663 -5.85 10.46 8.03
N SER A 664 -4.55 10.74 8.11
CA SER A 664 -4.01 11.92 8.78
C SER A 664 -4.53 13.23 8.17
N THR A 665 -4.66 13.31 6.84
CA THR A 665 -5.22 14.49 6.15
C THR A 665 -6.72 14.71 6.43
N LEU A 666 -7.48 13.64 6.69
CA LEU A 666 -8.88 13.70 7.11
C LEU A 666 -9.04 14.10 8.60
N GLY A 667 -7.94 14.07 9.35
CA GLY A 667 -7.87 14.55 10.74
C GLY A 667 -8.14 13.48 11.80
N PHE A 668 -8.08 12.18 11.47
CA PHE A 668 -8.21 11.07 12.42
C PHE A 668 -7.49 9.80 11.96
N TYR A 669 -7.03 8.96 12.88
CA TYR A 669 -6.26 7.74 12.57
C TYR A 669 -6.71 6.52 13.41
N PRO A 670 -6.79 5.31 12.83
CA PRO A 670 -7.17 4.08 13.53
C PRO A 670 -5.99 3.53 14.36
N VAL A 671 -5.75 4.09 15.55
CA VAL A 671 -4.64 3.65 16.43
C VAL A 671 -4.77 2.20 16.87
N THR A 672 -6.00 1.72 17.08
CA THR A 672 -6.28 0.39 17.62
C THR A 672 -7.34 -0.33 16.77
N PRO A 673 -6.95 -0.93 15.63
CA PRO A 673 -7.83 -1.84 14.90
C PRO A 673 -8.32 -2.96 15.82
N GLY A 674 -9.58 -3.40 15.64
CA GLY A 674 -10.31 -4.21 16.64
C GLY A 674 -11.06 -3.39 17.70
N THR A 675 -11.01 -2.06 17.61
CA THR A 675 -11.98 -1.14 18.24
C THR A 675 -12.86 -0.48 17.17
N ASP A 676 -13.91 0.23 17.57
CA ASP A 676 -14.65 1.10 16.65
C ASP A 676 -14.13 2.54 16.64
N GLU A 677 -12.94 2.86 17.18
CA GLU A 677 -12.46 4.23 17.36
C GLU A 677 -11.40 4.68 16.34
N TYR A 678 -11.49 5.96 15.94
CA TYR A 678 -10.47 6.69 15.18
C TYR A 678 -10.03 7.90 15.99
N VAL A 679 -8.75 7.97 16.35
CA VAL A 679 -8.18 9.00 17.23
C VAL A 679 -7.92 10.28 16.46
N PHE A 680 -8.37 11.42 16.97
CA PHE A 680 -8.22 12.71 16.28
C PHE A 680 -6.76 13.17 16.18
N GLY A 681 -6.45 13.77 15.02
CA GLY A 681 -5.23 14.52 14.75
C GLY A 681 -5.57 15.97 14.42
N SER A 682 -5.10 16.45 13.27
CA SER A 682 -5.45 17.76 12.71
C SER A 682 -5.60 17.63 11.19
N PRO A 683 -6.76 17.98 10.59
CA PRO A 683 -6.98 17.83 9.16
C PRO A 683 -6.03 18.71 8.33
N LEU A 684 -5.74 18.31 7.09
CA LEU A 684 -4.89 19.07 6.17
C LEU A 684 -5.69 20.02 5.28
N PHE A 685 -6.85 19.57 4.81
CA PHE A 685 -7.71 20.31 3.87
C PHE A 685 -8.70 21.23 4.59
N LYS A 686 -9.33 22.17 3.86
CA LYS A 686 -10.40 23.02 4.39
C LYS A 686 -11.76 22.33 4.33
N LYS A 687 -11.94 21.40 3.39
CA LYS A 687 -13.10 20.55 3.26
C LYS A 687 -12.68 19.20 2.68
N ALA A 688 -13.30 18.12 3.14
CA ALA A 688 -13.27 16.82 2.50
C ALA A 688 -14.68 16.21 2.49
N GLU A 689 -15.00 15.40 1.47
CA GLU A 689 -16.27 14.69 1.35
C GLU A 689 -16.01 13.20 1.11
N LEU A 690 -16.51 12.36 2.01
CA LEU A 690 -16.42 10.91 1.93
C LEU A 690 -17.78 10.34 1.50
N GLU A 691 -17.77 9.34 0.62
CA GLU A 691 -18.95 8.60 0.16
C GLU A 691 -18.79 7.09 0.42
N PHE A 692 -19.58 6.59 1.38
CA PHE A 692 -19.53 5.21 1.85
C PHE A 692 -20.43 4.29 1.02
N GLU A 693 -20.17 2.98 1.05
CA GLU A 693 -20.91 1.99 0.24
C GLU A 693 -22.38 1.85 0.65
N ASN A 694 -22.72 2.28 1.87
CA ASN A 694 -24.11 2.39 2.33
C ASN A 694 -24.87 3.62 1.76
N GLY A 695 -24.25 4.38 0.84
CA GLY A 695 -24.83 5.54 0.17
C GLY A 695 -24.88 6.83 0.99
N LYS A 696 -24.40 6.81 2.25
CA LYS A 696 -24.27 8.02 3.07
C LYS A 696 -22.99 8.77 2.74
N LYS A 697 -23.03 10.08 2.99
CA LYS A 697 -21.88 10.97 2.80
C LYS A 697 -21.52 11.67 4.10
N LEU A 698 -20.21 11.85 4.34
CA LEU A 698 -19.68 12.65 5.44
C LEU A 698 -18.92 13.85 4.87
N THR A 699 -19.35 15.06 5.20
CA THR A 699 -18.56 16.27 4.96
C THR A 699 -17.71 16.58 6.19
N ILE A 700 -16.40 16.64 6.01
CA ILE A 700 -15.44 17.10 7.00
C ILE A 700 -15.09 18.55 6.66
N ASP A 701 -15.53 19.50 7.48
CA ASP A 701 -15.27 20.93 7.30
C ASP A 701 -14.19 21.41 8.29
N ALA A 702 -13.19 22.13 7.79
CA ALA A 702 -12.17 22.82 8.56
C ALA A 702 -11.89 24.22 7.94
N PRO A 703 -12.88 25.11 7.82
CA PRO A 703 -12.78 26.32 6.99
C PRO A 703 -11.69 27.31 7.43
N GLY A 704 -11.27 27.25 8.71
CA GLY A 704 -10.17 28.06 9.24
C GLY A 704 -8.77 27.48 9.01
N ASN A 705 -8.64 26.31 8.37
CA ASN A 705 -7.36 25.61 8.20
C ASN A 705 -6.38 26.42 7.34
N SER A 706 -5.12 26.46 7.78
CA SER A 706 -3.99 27.08 7.08
C SER A 706 -2.67 26.47 7.57
N LYS A 707 -1.54 26.98 7.07
CA LYS A 707 -0.21 26.60 7.56
C LYS A 707 0.04 27.00 9.02
N GLU A 708 -0.65 28.05 9.49
CA GLU A 708 -0.56 28.56 10.87
C GLU A 708 -1.67 28.00 11.77
N ASN A 709 -2.86 27.78 11.22
CA ASN A 709 -4.05 27.36 11.97
C ASN A 709 -4.14 25.83 12.07
N ILE A 710 -3.13 25.22 12.71
CA ILE A 710 -3.01 23.77 12.83
C ILE A 710 -3.71 23.16 14.06
N TYR A 711 -4.10 23.98 15.04
CA TYR A 711 -4.70 23.49 16.30
C TYR A 711 -6.23 23.50 16.25
N VAL A 712 -6.85 22.56 16.94
CA VAL A 712 -8.32 22.39 16.96
C VAL A 712 -8.89 22.92 18.28
N ARG A 713 -9.73 23.96 18.19
CA ARG A 713 -10.44 24.58 19.32
C ARG A 713 -11.66 23.78 19.76
N ASP A 714 -12.42 23.28 18.81
CA ASP A 714 -13.70 22.59 19.01
C ASP A 714 -13.95 21.66 17.82
N ILE A 715 -14.63 20.54 18.08
CA ILE A 715 -15.04 19.55 17.07
C ILE A 715 -16.53 19.34 17.23
N LYS A 716 -17.30 19.41 16.14
CA LYS A 716 -18.74 19.11 16.17
C LYS A 716 -19.12 18.03 15.17
N MET A 717 -19.78 16.98 15.64
CA MET A 717 -20.41 15.98 14.79
C MET A 717 -21.92 16.25 14.75
N ASN A 718 -22.45 16.50 13.56
CA ASN A 718 -23.87 16.83 13.32
C ASN A 718 -24.40 17.93 14.27
N GLY A 719 -23.59 18.96 14.48
CA GLY A 719 -23.87 20.13 15.33
C GLY A 719 -23.63 19.92 16.84
N LYS A 720 -23.42 18.69 17.31
CA LYS A 720 -23.10 18.36 18.72
C LYS A 720 -21.59 18.43 18.95
N THR A 721 -21.15 19.14 19.98
CA THR A 721 -19.73 19.20 20.36
C THR A 721 -19.22 17.84 20.84
N LEU A 722 -18.06 17.44 20.33
CA LEU A 722 -17.29 16.28 20.77
C LEU A 722 -16.13 16.76 21.65
N MET A 723 -16.27 16.53 22.96
CA MET A 723 -15.21 16.79 23.94
C MET A 723 -14.09 15.75 23.88
N ARG A 724 -14.40 14.55 23.38
CA ARG A 724 -13.45 13.43 23.23
C ARG A 724 -12.42 13.63 22.11
N ASN A 725 -11.36 12.84 22.20
CA ASN A 725 -10.22 12.79 21.30
C ASN A 725 -10.34 11.68 20.24
N TYR A 726 -11.56 11.15 20.02
CA TYR A 726 -11.83 10.16 18.99
C TYR A 726 -13.24 10.34 18.39
N ILE A 727 -13.46 9.74 17.22
CA ILE A 727 -14.76 9.53 16.58
C ILE A 727 -14.98 8.03 16.37
N THR A 728 -16.22 7.55 16.46
CA THR A 728 -16.48 6.12 16.25
C THR A 728 -16.76 5.80 14.78
N HIS A 729 -16.55 4.54 14.40
CA HIS A 729 -16.87 3.99 13.09
C HIS A 729 -18.35 4.15 12.78
N SER A 730 -19.21 3.90 13.76
CA SER A 730 -20.66 4.07 13.64
C SER A 730 -21.07 5.52 13.41
N GLU A 731 -20.34 6.50 13.96
CA GLU A 731 -20.55 7.92 13.69
C GLU A 731 -20.07 8.33 12.30
N LEU A 732 -18.89 7.87 11.87
CA LEU A 732 -18.40 8.08 10.49
C LEU A 732 -19.40 7.49 9.47
N GLN A 733 -19.75 6.21 9.60
CA GLN A 733 -20.74 5.50 8.77
C GLN A 733 -22.17 6.03 8.92
N SER A 734 -22.45 6.92 9.87
CA SER A 734 -23.74 7.64 9.92
C SER A 734 -23.79 8.83 8.97
N GLY A 735 -22.64 9.33 8.51
CA GLY A 735 -22.53 10.49 7.64
C GLY A 735 -22.98 11.80 8.31
N GLY A 736 -23.28 12.77 7.47
CA GLY A 736 -23.61 14.13 7.88
C GLY A 736 -22.38 15.03 7.87
N LYS A 737 -22.12 15.73 8.98
CA LYS A 737 -21.10 16.79 9.04
C LYS A 737 -20.22 16.75 10.28
N LEU A 738 -18.91 16.60 10.07
CA LEU A 738 -17.87 16.76 11.08
C LEU A 738 -17.18 18.13 10.88
N LEU A 739 -17.23 19.00 11.87
CA LEU A 739 -16.72 20.38 11.78
C LEU A 739 -15.60 20.63 12.78
N PHE A 740 -14.41 20.95 12.27
CA PHE A 740 -13.23 21.35 13.03
C PHE A 740 -13.10 22.88 13.07
N TYR A 741 -13.06 23.46 14.27
CA TYR A 741 -12.77 24.88 14.47
C TYR A 741 -11.26 25.09 14.65
N MET A 742 -10.58 25.36 13.54
CA MET A 742 -9.13 25.56 13.50
C MET A 742 -8.69 26.90 14.11
N GLN A 743 -7.50 26.93 14.71
CA GLN A 743 -6.88 28.13 15.31
C GLN A 743 -5.35 28.04 15.36
N LYS A 744 -4.69 29.19 15.53
CA LYS A 744 -3.22 29.34 15.52
C LYS A 744 -2.50 28.87 16.78
N PHE A 745 -3.18 28.88 17.94
CA PHE A 745 -2.57 28.56 19.23
C PHE A 745 -3.26 27.34 19.86
N PRO A 746 -2.53 26.49 20.61
CA PRO A 746 -3.11 25.28 21.21
C PRO A 746 -4.11 25.64 22.31
N ASP A 747 -5.28 25.00 22.31
CA ASP A 747 -6.15 24.98 23.49
C ASP A 747 -5.68 23.86 24.42
N LYS A 748 -5.16 24.25 25.59
CA LYS A 748 -4.63 23.32 26.60
C LYS A 748 -5.70 22.74 27.54
N ASN A 749 -6.98 23.04 27.30
CA ASN A 749 -8.11 22.53 28.08
C ASN A 749 -9.02 21.59 27.27
N ARG A 750 -8.89 21.57 25.93
CA ARG A 750 -9.69 20.67 25.09
C ARG A 750 -9.14 19.25 25.18
N GLY A 751 -9.99 18.29 25.54
CA GLY A 751 -9.66 16.86 25.47
C GLY A 751 -8.63 16.41 26.50
N THR A 752 -8.65 16.99 27.70
CA THR A 752 -7.70 16.71 28.79
C THR A 752 -8.29 15.90 29.95
N SER A 753 -9.61 15.70 29.96
CA SER A 753 -10.33 14.89 30.94
C SER A 753 -10.35 13.41 30.54
N GLU A 754 -10.47 12.51 31.50
CA GLU A 754 -10.29 11.07 31.27
C GLU A 754 -11.43 10.45 30.44
N ASP A 755 -12.62 11.04 30.47
CA ASP A 755 -13.76 10.71 29.59
C ASP A 755 -13.54 11.14 28.13
N ALA A 756 -12.54 11.98 27.86
CA ALA A 756 -12.18 12.40 26.52
C ALA A 756 -11.20 11.43 25.83
N PHE A 757 -10.53 10.54 26.57
CA PHE A 757 -9.43 9.73 26.04
C PHE A 757 -9.95 8.51 25.25
N PRO A 758 -9.24 8.07 24.19
CA PRO A 758 -9.62 6.87 23.44
C PRO A 758 -9.44 5.58 24.25
N PHE A 759 -9.99 4.48 23.74
CA PHE A 759 -10.03 3.14 24.36
C PHE A 759 -8.68 2.65 24.92
N SER A 760 -8.70 2.03 26.10
CA SER A 760 -7.57 1.25 26.64
C SER A 760 -8.09 0.20 27.60
N MET A 761 -7.62 -1.05 27.50
CA MET A 761 -8.10 -2.17 28.33
C MET A 761 -8.01 -1.94 29.84
N SER A 762 -7.04 -1.15 30.32
CA SER A 762 -6.91 -0.86 31.76
C SER A 762 -7.90 0.19 32.28
N ARG A 763 -8.61 0.93 31.40
CA ARG A 763 -9.65 1.89 31.81
C ARG A 763 -11.01 1.18 31.96
N LYS A 764 -11.66 1.38 33.11
CA LYS A 764 -12.94 0.75 33.50
C LYS A 764 -14.12 1.71 33.42
#